data_AF-A0A3E2HGQ2-F1
#
_entry.id   AF-A0A3E2HGQ2-F1
#
_cell.length_a   1.000
_cell.length_b   1.000
_cell.length_c   1.000
_cell.angle_alpha   90.00
_cell.angle_beta   90.00
_cell.angle_gamma   90.00
#
_symmetry.space_group_name_H-M   'P 1'
#
loop_
_entity.id
_entity.type
_entity.pdbx_description
1 polymer ?
#
loop_
_entity_poly.entity_id
_entity_poly.type
_entity_poly.pdbx_seq_one_letter_code
_entity_poly.pdbx_strand_id
1 'polypeptide(L)'
;MASSTFQEKPTYHRTFNNELCKRVTLGKGTTFLPGKKDPSVAHYIDHVLEHGYVILPEIYSSSLVSNALDELARIEAQESAGPASRAGRNAFEGFKTGRIYALTDKSRVFDEFPIHPIVAALNDYFLQPKYLINTFHTVVINPGEKPQGIHTDDGLIQIPRPKPLLGCGTMIALDPFTATNGATMLIPGSHLWDDDHVATREQMIPVVMPAGSMVYFLNTVWHSGGANTTAKPRRSLIIQYCQPWVRPYENMTIAQSWNDLDKLPKKLLSLLGFSTHDFMGHVDGRSPRAGVEMRKKKLIEMALKENDNNANEKDVGEIVYQKAFGYKSLENEPPQPLAVDDCFVLASCTKLMTSVAALQCVDRGQVGLDDDLSKIIPEIQDIDVLTGFDESEEPILKKAVNKITLRNLLTHTSGFTYPAMQPLTAKWLKSNAAKSLPKTGTIIDQIRVPLVFEPGTSWQYSIGHDWAGVLVSRLNKMTLQSYMQKYIWEPLGITLLTFHPDENAEVQKRLVGMTHRGPVKRGVWGFAYKSDEKIEFTDEALFQYPMAYEWGGAGGVGAPTEYIKILHSLLLNDGRLLSSGMVDQMFSPQIGPESLKAYIDDNSQSFMQGIFASLPLGTPQQWGLGSRLVMGDVPTGLRAGTLQWSGLPNLLWTIDRAAGLCMFYASNLIPFGDVKIHEHQQLFEKEMYSRFGQKKAAL
;
A
#
# COMPACT_ATOMS: atom_id res chain seq x y z
N MET A 1 -53.15 -0.07 -33.02
CA MET A 1 -53.58 1.14 -32.30
C MET A 1 -53.21 0.99 -30.84
N ALA A 2 -52.15 1.67 -30.40
CA ALA A 2 -51.85 1.92 -29.00
C ALA A 2 -51.01 3.20 -28.98
N SER A 3 -51.63 4.31 -28.60
CA SER A 3 -51.00 5.62 -28.45
C SER A 3 -50.16 5.62 -27.18
N SER A 4 -48.84 5.75 -27.30
CA SER A 4 -47.97 6.13 -26.18
C SER A 4 -47.59 7.60 -26.31
N THR A 5 -47.97 8.34 -25.29
CA THR A 5 -47.63 9.73 -25.00
C THR A 5 -46.13 9.97 -25.08
N PHE A 6 -45.70 10.80 -26.03
CA PHE A 6 -44.38 11.43 -26.00
C PHE A 6 -44.39 12.48 -24.88
N GLN A 7 -43.68 12.19 -23.78
CA GLN A 7 -43.31 13.21 -22.80
C GLN A 7 -42.46 14.29 -23.50
N GLU A 8 -42.86 15.55 -23.33
CA GLU A 8 -42.09 16.72 -23.77
C GLU A 8 -40.67 16.64 -23.21
N LYS A 9 -39.69 16.77 -24.12
CA LYS A 9 -38.28 16.99 -23.74
C LYS A 9 -38.21 18.28 -22.93
N PRO A 10 -37.44 18.36 -21.84
CA PRO A 10 -37.23 19.62 -21.15
C PRO A 10 -36.50 20.58 -22.11
N THR A 11 -37.21 21.58 -22.59
CA THR A 11 -36.63 22.75 -23.24
C THR A 11 -35.71 23.43 -22.23
N TYR A 12 -34.40 23.34 -22.49
CA TYR A 12 -33.36 24.11 -21.80
C TYR A 12 -33.54 25.60 -22.18
N HIS A 13 -34.57 26.25 -21.64
CA HIS A 13 -34.60 27.71 -21.59
C HIS A 13 -33.56 28.15 -20.55
N ARG A 14 -32.29 28.25 -20.98
CA ARG A 14 -31.35 29.14 -20.31
C ARG A 14 -31.92 30.53 -20.52
N THR A 15 -32.67 31.04 -19.53
CA THR A 15 -32.76 32.48 -19.34
C THR A 15 -31.32 32.95 -19.21
N PHE A 16 -30.74 33.48 -20.30
CA PHE A 16 -29.61 34.40 -20.22
C PHE A 16 -30.12 35.65 -19.50
N ASN A 17 -30.37 35.50 -18.20
CA ASN A 17 -30.86 36.52 -17.29
C ASN A 17 -29.78 37.59 -17.18
N ASN A 18 -30.11 38.84 -17.48
CA ASN A 18 -29.66 40.16 -16.97
C ASN A 18 -28.33 40.39 -16.20
N GLU A 19 -27.50 39.40 -15.89
CA GLU A 19 -26.26 39.51 -15.11
C GLU A 19 -25.05 39.94 -15.93
N LEU A 20 -25.01 39.63 -17.24
CA LEU A 20 -23.97 40.13 -18.14
C LEU A 20 -23.92 41.66 -18.19
N CYS A 21 -25.04 42.34 -17.88
CA CYS A 21 -25.18 43.79 -17.85
C CYS A 21 -24.72 44.46 -16.53
N LYS A 22 -24.27 43.71 -15.51
CA LYS A 22 -23.89 44.25 -14.18
C LYS A 22 -22.38 44.27 -13.91
N ARG A 23 -21.54 44.22 -14.95
CA ARG A 23 -20.08 44.27 -14.79
C ARG A 23 -19.63 45.61 -14.23
N VAL A 24 -18.62 45.57 -13.37
CA VAL A 24 -17.89 46.76 -12.92
C VAL A 24 -16.71 46.97 -13.86
N THR A 25 -16.53 48.21 -14.33
CA THR A 25 -15.39 48.63 -15.15
C THR A 25 -14.44 49.46 -14.29
N LEU A 26 -13.18 49.04 -14.22
CA LEU A 26 -12.12 49.72 -13.48
C LEU A 26 -11.24 50.49 -14.46
N GLY A 27 -11.55 51.78 -14.61
CA GLY A 27 -10.86 52.67 -15.54
C GLY A 27 -10.91 52.15 -16.97
N LYS A 28 -9.76 52.10 -17.63
CA LYS A 28 -9.59 51.47 -18.95
C LYS A 28 -8.93 50.09 -18.86
N GLY A 29 -8.60 49.63 -17.66
CA GLY A 29 -7.75 48.46 -17.46
C GLY A 29 -8.50 47.14 -17.44
N THR A 30 -9.58 47.05 -16.68
CA THR A 30 -10.26 45.76 -16.49
C THR A 30 -11.76 45.85 -16.26
N THR A 31 -12.47 44.75 -16.52
CA THR A 31 -13.89 44.58 -16.17
C THR A 31 -14.09 43.28 -15.40
N PHE A 32 -15.03 43.23 -14.46
CA PHE A 32 -15.35 41.99 -13.74
C PHE A 32 -16.81 41.94 -13.31
N LEU A 33 -17.28 40.74 -12.98
CA LEU A 33 -18.61 40.54 -12.40
C LEU A 33 -18.46 40.50 -10.88
N PRO A 34 -18.93 41.52 -10.14
CA PRO A 34 -18.74 41.55 -8.70
C PRO A 34 -19.63 40.52 -8.00
N GLY A 35 -19.06 39.83 -7.01
CA GLY A 35 -19.83 39.05 -6.04
C GLY A 35 -20.53 39.93 -5.00
N LYS A 36 -21.14 39.30 -4.01
CA LYS A 36 -21.76 40.03 -2.89
C LYS A 36 -20.67 40.72 -2.07
N LYS A 37 -20.79 42.04 -1.89
CA LYS A 37 -19.90 42.81 -1.01
C LYS A 37 -20.18 42.45 0.46
N ASP A 38 -19.30 41.68 1.07
CA ASP A 38 -19.40 41.32 2.49
C ASP A 38 -19.11 42.56 3.37
N PRO A 39 -20.04 42.95 4.27
CA PRO A 39 -19.84 44.11 5.13
C PRO A 39 -18.57 44.06 5.99
N SER A 40 -18.12 42.88 6.40
CA SER A 40 -16.95 42.71 7.28
C SER A 40 -15.63 43.08 6.61
N VAL A 41 -15.54 42.97 5.28
CA VAL A 41 -14.34 43.29 4.48
C VAL A 41 -14.59 44.41 3.45
N ALA A 42 -15.73 45.10 3.55
CA ALA A 42 -16.15 46.13 2.60
C ALA A 42 -15.11 47.24 2.40
N HIS A 43 -14.46 47.69 3.47
CA HIS A 43 -13.43 48.72 3.43
C HIS A 43 -12.16 48.25 2.70
N TYR A 44 -11.78 46.98 2.83
CA TYR A 44 -10.68 46.40 2.06
C TYR A 44 -11.04 46.30 0.58
N ILE A 45 -12.28 45.91 0.26
CA ILE A 45 -12.78 45.88 -1.13
C ILE A 45 -12.70 47.28 -1.75
N ASP A 46 -13.16 48.32 -1.04
CA ASP A 46 -13.12 49.70 -1.53
C ASP A 46 -11.69 50.19 -1.77
N HIS A 47 -10.77 49.86 -0.86
CA HIS A 47 -9.35 50.19 -1.01
C HIS A 47 -8.72 49.49 -2.24
N VAL A 48 -9.06 48.22 -2.50
CA VAL A 48 -8.61 47.51 -3.71
C VAL A 48 -9.23 48.11 -4.98
N LEU A 49 -10.50 48.54 -4.95
CA LEU A 49 -11.13 49.19 -6.10
C LEU A 49 -10.45 50.52 -6.43
N GLU A 50 -10.08 51.30 -5.42
CA GLU A 50 -9.44 52.60 -5.56
C GLU A 50 -7.96 52.50 -5.97
N HIS A 51 -7.18 51.65 -5.29
CA HIS A 51 -5.73 51.61 -5.42
C HIS A 51 -5.19 50.35 -6.11
N GLY A 52 -6.01 49.34 -6.32
CA GLY A 52 -5.65 48.06 -6.95
C GLY A 52 -5.09 47.03 -5.97
N TYR A 53 -4.80 47.41 -4.73
CA TYR A 53 -4.23 46.55 -3.69
C TYR A 53 -4.74 46.93 -2.31
N VAL A 54 -4.47 46.08 -1.31
CA VAL A 54 -4.65 46.36 0.11
C VAL A 54 -3.65 45.57 0.95
N ILE A 55 -3.15 46.17 2.05
CA ILE A 55 -2.30 45.49 3.03
C ILE A 55 -3.18 45.01 4.19
N LEU A 56 -3.05 43.73 4.52
CA LEU A 56 -3.71 43.07 5.64
C LEU A 56 -2.64 42.77 6.70
N PRO A 57 -2.48 43.67 7.70
CA PRO A 57 -1.40 43.56 8.68
C PRO A 57 -1.63 42.37 9.61
N GLU A 58 -0.57 41.59 9.86
CA GLU A 58 -0.52 40.51 10.87
C GLU A 58 -1.72 39.55 10.78
N ILE A 59 -2.18 39.29 9.57
CA ILE A 59 -3.35 38.44 9.31
C ILE A 59 -3.10 36.97 9.70
N TYR A 60 -1.83 36.54 9.76
CA TYR A 60 -1.43 35.23 10.26
C TYR A 60 -0.69 35.35 11.59
N SER A 61 -0.91 34.38 12.48
CA SER A 61 -0.27 34.35 13.78
C SER A 61 1.25 34.16 13.69
N SER A 62 1.97 34.70 14.67
CA SER A 62 3.42 34.52 14.77
C SER A 62 3.83 33.04 14.87
N SER A 63 2.99 32.20 15.49
CA SER A 63 3.22 30.75 15.57
C SER A 63 3.10 30.07 14.21
N LEU A 64 2.08 30.42 13.40
CA LEU A 64 1.93 29.88 12.06
C LEU A 64 3.09 30.31 11.14
N VAL A 65 3.52 31.57 11.25
CA VAL A 65 4.69 32.10 10.54
C VAL A 65 5.97 31.36 10.94
N SER A 66 6.20 31.15 12.25
CA SER A 66 7.36 30.41 12.74
C SER A 66 7.37 28.98 12.24
N ASN A 67 6.24 28.27 12.32
CA ASN A 67 6.11 26.90 11.84
C ASN A 67 6.38 26.82 10.33
N ALA A 68 5.90 27.79 9.55
CA ALA A 68 6.18 27.86 8.12
C ALA A 68 7.68 28.07 7.85
N LEU A 69 8.36 28.92 8.61
CA LEU A 69 9.81 29.15 8.47
C LEU A 69 10.63 27.89 8.79
N ASP A 70 10.30 27.19 9.88
CA ASP A 70 10.96 25.94 10.26
C ASP A 70 10.75 24.86 9.20
N GLU A 71 9.52 24.76 8.69
CA GLU A 71 9.18 23.79 7.66
C GLU A 71 9.85 24.10 6.32
N LEU A 72 9.99 25.38 5.97
CA LEU A 72 10.76 25.78 4.79
C LEU A 72 12.23 25.39 4.92
N ALA A 73 12.85 25.63 6.08
CA ALA A 73 14.23 25.21 6.32
C ALA A 73 14.40 23.69 6.19
N ARG A 74 13.42 22.91 6.67
CA ARG A 74 13.39 21.45 6.51
C ARG A 74 13.26 21.04 5.04
N ILE A 75 12.37 21.65 4.28
CA ILE A 75 12.12 21.31 2.87
C ILE A 75 13.30 21.71 1.99
N GLU A 76 13.92 22.87 2.22
CA GLU A 76 15.08 23.37 1.45
C GLU A 76 16.26 22.39 1.43
N ALA A 77 16.41 21.59 2.49
CA ALA A 77 17.44 20.55 2.59
C ALA A 77 17.13 19.28 1.77
N GLN A 78 15.93 19.16 1.18
CA GLN A 78 15.45 17.97 0.49
C GLN A 78 15.43 18.16 -1.03
N GLU A 79 15.61 17.07 -1.77
CA GLU A 79 15.46 17.10 -3.24
C GLU A 79 14.03 17.48 -3.67
N SER A 80 13.04 17.19 -2.81
CA SER A 80 11.63 17.51 -3.03
C SER A 80 11.33 19.01 -3.13
N ALA A 81 12.26 19.89 -2.71
CA ALA A 81 12.19 21.33 -2.89
C ALA A 81 12.17 21.76 -4.37
N GLY A 82 12.66 20.89 -5.26
CA GLY A 82 12.69 21.12 -6.70
C GLY A 82 13.85 22.02 -7.14
N PRO A 83 14.08 22.11 -8.46
CA PRO A 83 15.28 22.72 -9.02
C PRO A 83 15.37 24.25 -8.84
N ALA A 84 14.22 24.92 -8.66
CA ALA A 84 14.16 26.38 -8.49
C ALA A 84 14.40 26.85 -7.05
N SER A 85 14.55 25.94 -6.08
CA SER A 85 14.72 26.27 -4.66
C SER A 85 16.04 27.02 -4.39
N ARG A 86 17.09 26.71 -5.15
CA ARG A 86 18.44 27.26 -4.95
C ARG A 86 18.65 28.62 -5.61
N ALA A 87 18.13 28.80 -6.83
CA ALA A 87 18.26 30.02 -7.62
C ALA A 87 17.22 30.06 -8.74
N GLY A 88 16.87 31.26 -9.20
CA GLY A 88 15.96 31.45 -10.31
C GLY A 88 16.59 31.02 -11.64
N ARG A 89 15.73 30.57 -12.55
CA ARG A 89 16.13 29.93 -13.82
C ARG A 89 16.43 30.92 -14.93
N ASN A 90 16.02 32.18 -14.76
CA ASN A 90 16.17 33.25 -15.75
C ASN A 90 16.19 34.63 -15.08
N ALA A 91 16.43 35.67 -15.87
CA ALA A 91 16.53 37.05 -15.37
C ALA A 91 15.22 37.58 -14.74
N PHE A 92 14.06 37.08 -15.16
CA PHE A 92 12.77 37.45 -14.56
C PHE A 92 12.58 36.80 -13.19
N GLU A 93 13.04 35.56 -13.02
CA GLU A 93 12.99 34.87 -11.74
C GLU A 93 14.01 35.43 -10.74
N GLY A 94 15.15 35.92 -11.22
CA GLY A 94 16.24 36.41 -10.39
C GLY A 94 17.24 35.30 -10.03
N PHE A 95 18.50 35.49 -10.40
CA PHE A 95 19.54 34.46 -10.24
C PHE A 95 19.97 34.20 -8.79
N LYS A 96 19.49 35.00 -7.84
CA LYS A 96 19.66 34.84 -6.40
C LYS A 96 18.32 34.72 -5.68
N THR A 97 17.26 34.34 -6.38
CA THR A 97 15.93 34.16 -5.79
C THR A 97 15.51 32.70 -5.85
N GLY A 98 15.30 32.09 -4.69
CA GLY A 98 14.81 30.71 -4.57
C GLY A 98 13.28 30.64 -4.57
N ARG A 99 12.74 29.56 -5.14
CA ARG A 99 11.30 29.24 -5.16
C ARG A 99 11.07 27.75 -4.94
N ILE A 100 10.22 27.42 -3.98
CA ILE A 100 9.69 26.07 -3.75
C ILE A 100 8.21 26.10 -4.14
N TYR A 101 7.88 25.32 -5.17
CA TYR A 101 6.53 25.22 -5.73
C TYR A 101 5.72 24.09 -5.08
N ALA A 102 4.42 24.04 -5.38
CA ALA A 102 3.48 23.02 -4.90
C ALA A 102 3.51 22.86 -3.37
N LEU A 103 3.51 23.95 -2.61
CA LEU A 103 3.68 23.88 -1.15
C LEU A 103 2.63 23.02 -0.44
N THR A 104 1.40 22.97 -0.97
CA THR A 104 0.33 22.09 -0.49
C THR A 104 0.60 20.62 -0.72
N ASP A 105 1.55 20.24 -1.57
CA ASP A 105 2.02 18.86 -1.69
C ASP A 105 3.13 18.56 -0.68
N LYS A 106 3.98 19.56 -0.38
CA LYS A 106 5.17 19.40 0.46
C LYS A 106 4.88 19.31 1.94
N SER A 107 3.91 20.08 2.44
CA SER A 107 3.58 20.09 3.86
C SER A 107 2.19 20.64 4.16
N ARG A 108 1.57 20.11 5.22
CA ARG A 108 0.27 20.56 5.73
C ARG A 108 0.35 21.91 6.46
N VAL A 109 1.55 22.32 6.89
CA VAL A 109 1.77 23.63 7.54
C VAL A 109 1.29 24.78 6.66
N PHE A 110 1.31 24.60 5.33
CA PHE A 110 0.94 25.62 4.37
C PHE A 110 -0.57 25.68 4.05
N ASP A 111 -1.37 24.73 4.54
CA ASP A 111 -2.77 24.56 4.10
C ASP A 111 -3.69 25.70 4.56
N GLU A 112 -3.37 26.37 5.67
CA GLU A 112 -4.20 27.43 6.26
C GLU A 112 -4.10 28.76 5.47
N PHE A 113 -2.91 29.08 4.94
CA PHE A 113 -2.66 30.33 4.22
C PHE A 113 -3.67 30.58 3.07
N PRO A 114 -3.90 29.64 2.12
CA PRO A 114 -4.78 29.88 0.99
C PRO A 114 -6.28 29.98 1.32
N ILE A 115 -6.69 29.58 2.52
CA ILE A 115 -8.10 29.51 2.93
C ILE A 115 -8.47 30.51 4.02
N HIS A 116 -7.63 31.53 4.25
CA HIS A 116 -7.89 32.57 5.25
C HIS A 116 -9.24 33.28 4.97
N PRO A 117 -10.15 33.44 5.96
CA PRO A 117 -11.51 33.94 5.75
C PRO A 117 -11.60 35.32 5.07
N ILE A 118 -10.76 36.27 5.48
CA ILE A 118 -10.73 37.62 4.88
C ILE A 118 -10.34 37.56 3.40
N VAL A 119 -9.34 36.73 3.06
CA VAL A 119 -8.85 36.58 1.68
C VAL A 119 -9.89 35.85 0.83
N ALA A 120 -10.57 34.85 1.39
CA ALA A 120 -11.69 34.19 0.74
C ALA A 120 -12.83 35.19 0.44
N ALA A 121 -13.18 36.06 1.39
CA ALA A 121 -14.23 37.07 1.19
C ALA A 121 -13.84 38.14 0.14
N LEU A 122 -12.56 38.54 0.07
CA LEU A 122 -12.06 39.39 -1.02
C LEU A 122 -12.17 38.68 -2.37
N ASN A 123 -11.72 37.43 -2.45
CA ASN A 123 -11.81 36.63 -3.68
C ASN A 123 -13.26 36.39 -4.11
N ASP A 124 -14.18 36.14 -3.17
CA ASP A 124 -15.61 35.95 -3.46
C ASP A 124 -16.25 37.23 -4.06
N TYR A 125 -15.66 38.42 -3.85
CA TYR A 125 -16.11 39.66 -4.49
C TYR A 125 -15.51 39.85 -5.89
N PHE A 126 -14.21 39.61 -6.08
CA PHE A 126 -13.53 39.88 -7.35
C PHE A 126 -13.58 38.72 -8.36
N LEU A 127 -13.71 37.49 -7.89
CA LEU A 127 -13.67 36.27 -8.69
C LEU A 127 -15.02 35.54 -8.63
N GLN A 128 -15.32 34.81 -9.69
CA GLN A 128 -16.54 34.00 -9.73
C GLN A 128 -16.43 32.78 -8.79
N PRO A 129 -17.56 32.22 -8.33
CA PRO A 129 -17.56 31.01 -7.51
C PRO A 129 -16.74 29.89 -8.16
N LYS A 130 -16.06 29.11 -7.33
CA LYS A 130 -15.12 28.04 -7.75
C LYS A 130 -13.81 28.54 -8.39
N TYR A 131 -13.42 29.79 -8.14
CA TYR A 131 -12.07 30.28 -8.45
C TYR A 131 -10.98 29.32 -7.96
N LEU A 132 -9.83 29.35 -8.64
CA LEU A 132 -8.74 28.39 -8.46
C LEU A 132 -7.50 29.08 -7.91
N ILE A 133 -6.60 28.32 -7.30
CA ILE A 133 -5.21 28.74 -7.11
C ILE A 133 -4.51 28.64 -8.45
N ASN A 134 -3.93 29.76 -8.88
CA ASN A 134 -3.13 29.90 -10.09
C ASN A 134 -1.70 29.37 -9.88
N THR A 135 -1.10 29.73 -8.74
CA THR A 135 0.20 29.19 -8.26
C THR A 135 0.34 29.38 -6.75
N PHE A 136 1.10 28.52 -6.08
CA PHE A 136 1.40 28.62 -4.65
C PHE A 136 2.83 28.17 -4.37
N HIS A 137 3.70 29.13 -4.11
CA HIS A 137 5.13 28.87 -3.93
C HIS A 137 5.79 29.86 -2.97
N THR A 138 7.04 29.60 -2.60
CA THR A 138 7.86 30.57 -1.87
C THR A 138 8.52 31.57 -2.82
N VAL A 139 8.87 32.74 -2.29
CA VAL A 139 9.86 33.62 -2.90
C VAL A 139 10.88 33.99 -1.83
N VAL A 140 12.12 33.52 -2.01
CA VAL A 140 13.25 33.75 -1.11
C VAL A 140 14.27 34.63 -1.83
N ILE A 141 14.24 35.93 -1.57
CA ILE A 141 15.16 36.89 -2.19
C ILE A 141 16.44 36.96 -1.35
N ASN A 142 17.55 36.44 -1.87
CA ASN A 142 18.82 36.43 -1.15
C ASN A 142 19.58 37.77 -1.26
N PRO A 143 20.55 38.02 -0.36
CA PRO A 143 21.41 39.20 -0.41
C PRO A 143 22.05 39.48 -1.78
N GLY A 144 21.95 40.73 -2.22
CA GLY A 144 22.52 41.21 -3.47
C GLY A 144 21.75 40.79 -4.72
N GLU A 145 20.49 40.38 -4.59
CA GLU A 145 19.57 40.21 -5.72
C GLU A 145 19.16 41.56 -6.33
N LYS A 146 19.03 41.60 -7.66
CA LYS A 146 18.62 42.79 -8.41
C LYS A 146 17.09 42.93 -8.44
N PRO A 147 16.56 44.15 -8.65
CA PRO A 147 15.12 44.31 -8.84
C PRO A 147 14.60 43.48 -10.00
N GLN A 148 13.48 42.79 -9.79
CA GLN A 148 12.78 42.04 -10.83
C GLN A 148 12.31 42.97 -11.96
N GLY A 149 12.07 42.45 -13.16
CA GLY A 149 11.38 43.21 -14.21
C GLY A 149 10.00 43.70 -13.74
N ILE A 150 9.64 44.93 -14.12
CA ILE A 150 8.30 45.48 -13.88
C ILE A 150 7.30 44.71 -14.75
N HIS A 151 6.23 44.18 -14.14
CA HIS A 151 5.25 43.37 -14.85
C HIS A 151 3.88 43.46 -14.20
N THR A 152 2.90 42.92 -14.91
CA THR A 152 1.59 42.54 -14.40
C THR A 152 1.48 41.02 -14.50
N ASP A 153 0.73 40.40 -13.58
CA ASP A 153 0.56 38.95 -13.58
C ASP A 153 -0.16 38.48 -14.84
N ASP A 154 -1.03 39.32 -15.43
CA ASP A 154 -1.77 39.02 -16.66
C ASP A 154 -1.07 39.48 -17.96
N GLY A 155 0.16 39.98 -17.87
CA GLY A 155 0.88 40.57 -19.00
C GLY A 155 1.23 39.59 -20.13
N LEU A 156 1.20 38.28 -19.86
CA LEU A 156 1.37 37.24 -20.89
C LEU A 156 0.08 36.97 -21.69
N ILE A 157 -1.05 37.53 -21.26
CA ILE A 157 -2.35 37.30 -21.89
C ILE A 157 -2.63 38.41 -22.90
N GLN A 158 -2.61 38.05 -24.19
CA GLN A 158 -2.74 38.95 -25.34
C GLN A 158 -4.17 39.43 -25.62
N ILE A 159 -5.00 39.58 -24.57
CA ILE A 159 -6.31 40.22 -24.67
C ILE A 159 -6.14 41.70 -24.34
N PRO A 160 -6.51 42.63 -25.24
CA PRO A 160 -6.32 44.06 -25.01
C PRO A 160 -7.22 44.57 -23.88
N ARG A 161 -6.72 45.57 -23.14
CA ARG A 161 -7.48 46.28 -22.12
C ARG A 161 -8.55 47.20 -22.75
N PRO A 162 -9.75 47.36 -22.15
CA PRO A 162 -10.19 46.74 -20.91
C PRO A 162 -10.52 45.26 -21.12
N LYS A 163 -9.88 44.38 -20.35
CA LYS A 163 -10.09 42.92 -20.41
C LYS A 163 -10.75 42.40 -19.13
N PRO A 164 -11.38 41.21 -19.16
CA PRO A 164 -11.89 40.60 -17.93
C PRO A 164 -10.80 40.44 -16.87
N LEU A 165 -11.11 40.70 -15.59
CA LEU A 165 -10.21 40.41 -14.48
C LEU A 165 -9.98 38.90 -14.41
N LEU A 166 -8.74 38.47 -14.63
CA LEU A 166 -8.41 37.04 -14.72
C LEU A 166 -8.03 36.43 -13.37
N GLY A 167 -7.69 37.24 -12.37
CA GLY A 167 -7.18 36.76 -11.10
C GLY A 167 -6.74 37.85 -10.13
N CYS A 168 -6.26 37.41 -8.98
CA CYS A 168 -5.74 38.25 -7.90
C CYS A 168 -4.46 37.63 -7.34
N GLY A 169 -3.49 38.45 -6.99
CA GLY A 169 -2.23 38.05 -6.38
C GLY A 169 -2.19 38.35 -4.90
N THR A 170 -1.46 37.54 -4.14
CA THR A 170 -1.13 37.83 -2.75
C THR A 170 0.35 37.59 -2.48
N MET A 171 0.95 38.41 -1.63
CA MET A 171 2.30 38.18 -1.12
C MET A 171 2.27 38.23 0.41
N ILE A 172 2.71 37.16 1.05
CA ILE A 172 2.69 36.95 2.49
C ILE A 172 4.11 37.12 3.04
N ALA A 173 4.28 38.03 4.00
CA ALA A 173 5.54 38.27 4.67
C ALA A 173 5.81 37.17 5.70
N LEU A 174 6.78 36.28 5.45
CA LEU A 174 7.30 35.39 6.50
C LEU A 174 8.42 36.08 7.29
N ASP A 175 9.24 36.87 6.60
CA ASP A 175 10.07 37.91 7.21
C ASP A 175 9.41 39.28 7.02
N PRO A 176 9.67 40.28 7.90
CA PRO A 176 9.19 41.64 7.68
C PRO A 176 9.64 42.19 6.33
N PHE A 177 8.76 42.86 5.60
CA PHE A 177 9.10 43.54 4.35
C PHE A 177 9.57 44.95 4.65
N THR A 178 10.75 45.31 4.15
CA THR A 178 11.34 46.65 4.28
C THR A 178 11.71 47.20 2.90
N ALA A 179 11.93 48.50 2.80
CA ALA A 179 12.31 49.14 1.54
C ALA A 179 13.65 48.61 0.94
N THR A 180 14.45 47.87 1.71
CA THR A 180 15.81 47.46 1.33
C THR A 180 16.03 45.96 1.24
N ASN A 181 15.10 45.12 1.73
CA ASN A 181 15.26 43.66 1.74
C ASN A 181 14.55 42.95 0.59
N GLY A 182 14.24 43.68 -0.48
CA GLY A 182 13.54 43.16 -1.63
C GLY A 182 12.05 42.98 -1.41
N ALA A 183 11.39 43.85 -0.63
CA ALA A 183 9.93 43.90 -0.55
C ALA A 183 9.29 43.98 -1.94
N THR A 184 8.04 43.51 -2.05
CA THR A 184 7.24 43.73 -3.26
C THR A 184 7.06 45.22 -3.49
N MET A 185 7.27 45.66 -4.72
CA MET A 185 7.06 47.01 -5.20
C MET A 185 5.78 47.05 -6.02
N LEU A 186 4.95 48.08 -5.89
CA LEU A 186 3.72 48.24 -6.68
C LEU A 186 3.50 49.68 -7.11
N ILE A 187 2.68 49.88 -8.15
CA ILE A 187 2.19 51.20 -8.57
C ILE A 187 0.70 51.30 -8.23
N PRO A 188 0.32 52.06 -7.18
CA PRO A 188 -1.08 52.27 -6.81
C PRO A 188 -1.89 52.87 -7.97
N GLY A 189 -3.10 52.37 -8.21
CA GLY A 189 -3.99 52.85 -9.26
C GLY A 189 -3.69 52.33 -10.67
N SER A 190 -2.58 51.60 -10.85
CA SER A 190 -2.16 51.11 -12.18
C SER A 190 -3.05 50.00 -12.76
N HIS A 191 -3.95 49.43 -11.96
CA HIS A 191 -5.01 48.53 -12.42
C HIS A 191 -6.06 49.22 -13.31
N LEU A 192 -6.11 50.56 -13.30
CA LEU A 192 -7.02 51.38 -14.11
C LEU A 192 -6.47 51.72 -15.50
N TRP A 193 -5.19 51.47 -15.76
CA TRP A 193 -4.50 51.89 -16.99
C TRP A 193 -4.85 51.02 -18.19
N ASP A 194 -4.84 51.60 -19.39
CA ASP A 194 -4.88 50.86 -20.67
C ASP A 194 -3.51 50.23 -21.00
N ASP A 195 -3.40 49.56 -22.15
CA ASP A 195 -2.16 48.87 -22.57
C ASP A 195 -1.05 49.83 -23.06
N ASP A 196 -1.37 51.11 -23.33
CA ASP A 196 -0.42 52.10 -23.84
C ASP A 196 0.46 52.71 -22.73
N HIS A 197 0.10 52.48 -21.46
CA HIS A 197 0.86 52.99 -20.33
C HIS A 197 2.13 52.15 -20.09
N VAL A 198 3.28 52.83 -20.14
CA VAL A 198 4.58 52.22 -19.81
C VAL A 198 4.92 52.53 -18.36
N ALA A 199 4.94 51.50 -17.51
CA ALA A 199 5.30 51.62 -16.11
C ALA A 199 6.80 51.93 -15.92
N THR A 200 7.13 52.83 -14.99
CA THR A 200 8.52 53.14 -14.62
C THR A 200 8.79 52.85 -13.14
N ARG A 201 10.07 52.68 -12.77
CA ARG A 201 10.43 52.34 -11.38
C ARG A 201 10.17 53.50 -10.41
N GLU A 202 10.24 54.74 -10.87
CA GLU A 202 10.04 55.94 -10.06
C GLU A 202 8.60 56.05 -9.54
N GLN A 203 7.65 55.40 -10.22
CA GLN A 203 6.24 55.33 -9.82
C GLN A 203 5.98 54.25 -8.76
N MET A 204 6.95 53.37 -8.51
CA MET A 204 6.76 52.23 -7.62
C MET A 204 7.02 52.60 -6.16
N ILE A 205 6.16 52.11 -5.27
CA ILE A 205 6.35 52.19 -3.81
C ILE A 205 6.64 50.79 -3.23
N PRO A 206 7.51 50.69 -2.20
CA PRO A 206 7.72 49.43 -1.48
C PRO A 206 6.53 49.12 -0.57
N VAL A 207 6.07 47.88 -0.59
CA VAL A 207 5.11 47.35 0.38
C VAL A 207 5.86 47.01 1.66
N VAL A 208 5.86 47.94 2.63
CA VAL A 208 6.48 47.75 3.95
C VAL A 208 5.43 47.22 4.93
N MET A 209 5.66 46.04 5.50
CA MET A 209 4.73 45.38 6.43
C MET A 209 5.45 44.39 7.36
N PRO A 210 4.96 44.16 8.60
CA PRO A 210 5.55 43.19 9.52
C PRO A 210 5.34 41.74 9.04
N ALA A 211 6.11 40.80 9.60
CA ALA A 211 5.90 39.37 9.37
C ALA A 211 4.48 38.95 9.78
N GLY A 212 3.92 37.96 9.08
CA GLY A 212 2.51 37.54 9.21
C GLY A 212 1.52 38.40 8.44
N SER A 213 1.95 39.51 7.83
CA SER A 213 1.10 40.36 6.98
C SER A 213 0.98 39.82 5.56
N MET A 214 -0.07 40.23 4.85
CA MET A 214 -0.29 39.95 3.44
C MET A 214 -0.57 41.25 2.68
N VAL A 215 -0.01 41.40 1.47
CA VAL A 215 -0.57 42.33 0.48
C VAL A 215 -1.42 41.55 -0.53
N TYR A 216 -2.64 41.99 -0.75
CA TYR A 216 -3.57 41.48 -1.76
C TYR A 216 -3.68 42.50 -2.89
N PHE A 217 -3.63 42.06 -4.15
CA PHE A 217 -3.71 42.96 -5.31
C PHE A 217 -4.39 42.31 -6.51
N LEU A 218 -4.97 43.13 -7.39
CA LEU A 218 -5.50 42.66 -8.67
C LEU A 218 -4.35 42.31 -9.61
N ASN A 219 -4.50 41.26 -10.41
CA ASN A 219 -3.43 40.78 -11.30
C ASN A 219 -3.02 41.79 -12.41
N THR A 220 -3.78 42.86 -12.58
CA THR A 220 -3.52 43.99 -13.48
C THR A 220 -2.67 45.10 -12.86
N VAL A 221 -2.38 45.04 -11.55
CA VAL A 221 -1.50 46.01 -10.87
C VAL A 221 -0.05 45.78 -11.32
N TRP A 222 0.60 46.85 -11.77
CA TRP A 222 2.01 46.82 -12.11
C TRP A 222 2.85 46.71 -10.85
N HIS A 223 3.71 45.69 -10.81
CA HIS A 223 4.51 45.34 -9.64
C HIS A 223 5.86 44.71 -10.01
N SER A 224 6.71 44.51 -9.00
CA SER A 224 8.06 43.96 -9.12
C SER A 224 8.57 43.48 -7.77
N GLY A 225 9.39 42.42 -7.72
CA GLY A 225 10.29 42.20 -6.58
C GLY A 225 11.35 43.31 -6.49
N GLY A 226 11.55 43.90 -5.30
CA GLY A 226 12.61 44.90 -5.07
C GLY A 226 14.01 44.27 -5.00
N ALA A 227 15.05 45.12 -5.00
CA ALA A 227 16.41 44.68 -4.70
C ALA A 227 16.55 44.30 -3.23
N ASN A 228 17.34 43.27 -2.92
CA ASN A 228 17.76 43.00 -1.56
C ASN A 228 19.20 43.49 -1.34
N THR A 229 19.33 44.64 -0.69
CA THR A 229 20.62 45.25 -0.32
C THR A 229 21.01 44.95 1.13
N THR A 230 20.27 44.08 1.83
CA THR A 230 20.58 43.68 3.20
C THR A 230 21.48 42.44 3.24
N ALA A 231 21.96 42.10 4.45
CA ALA A 231 22.81 40.92 4.67
C ALA A 231 22.02 39.61 4.88
N LYS A 232 20.69 39.64 4.88
CA LYS A 232 19.85 38.46 5.16
C LYS A 232 18.88 38.18 4.00
N PRO A 233 18.50 36.91 3.77
CA PRO A 233 17.43 36.59 2.84
C PRO A 233 16.08 37.12 3.34
N ARG A 234 15.16 37.34 2.41
CA ARG A 234 13.78 37.73 2.68
C ARG A 234 12.85 36.63 2.15
N ARG A 235 12.15 35.96 3.06
CA ARG A 235 11.25 34.84 2.76
C ARG A 235 9.80 35.30 2.72
N SER A 236 9.04 34.72 1.81
CA SER A 236 7.62 34.99 1.62
C SER A 236 6.93 33.83 0.97
N LEU A 237 5.61 33.82 1.05
CA LEU A 237 4.74 32.96 0.26
C LEU A 237 3.97 33.81 -0.75
N ILE A 238 3.78 33.30 -1.95
CA ILE A 238 2.89 33.88 -2.96
C ILE A 238 1.76 32.90 -3.22
N ILE A 239 0.53 33.40 -3.17
CA ILE A 239 -0.67 32.66 -3.58
C ILE A 239 -1.38 33.53 -4.59
N GLN A 240 -1.40 33.09 -5.83
CA GLN A 240 -2.20 33.73 -6.86
C GLN A 240 -3.48 32.93 -7.05
N TYR A 241 -4.58 33.62 -7.31
CA TYR A 241 -5.89 33.06 -7.60
C TYR A 241 -6.32 33.47 -9.01
N CYS A 242 -7.06 32.62 -9.70
CA CYS A 242 -7.60 32.93 -11.02
C CYS A 242 -9.08 32.56 -11.14
N GLN A 243 -9.75 33.14 -12.13
CA GLN A 243 -11.13 32.80 -12.48
C GLN A 243 -11.26 31.28 -12.74
N PRO A 244 -12.42 30.68 -12.43
CA PRO A 244 -12.62 29.22 -12.52
C PRO A 244 -12.41 28.62 -13.92
N TRP A 245 -12.49 29.45 -14.96
CA TRP A 245 -12.34 29.08 -16.36
C TRP A 245 -10.96 29.41 -16.94
N VAL A 246 -10.06 29.99 -16.14
CA VAL A 246 -8.67 30.28 -16.52
C VAL A 246 -7.79 29.06 -16.24
N ARG A 247 -6.85 28.78 -17.14
CA ARG A 247 -5.81 27.77 -16.91
C ARG A 247 -4.79 28.29 -15.88
N PRO A 248 -4.54 27.56 -14.78
CA PRO A 248 -3.49 27.92 -13.82
C PRO A 248 -2.07 27.93 -14.41
N TYR A 249 -1.19 28.79 -13.90
CA TYR A 249 0.26 28.80 -14.20
C TYR A 249 0.95 27.53 -13.74
N GLU A 250 0.58 27.06 -12.55
CA GLU A 250 1.00 25.78 -12.02
C GLU A 250 -0.17 24.80 -12.09
N ASN A 251 0.02 23.64 -12.72
CA ASN A 251 -1.05 22.67 -12.85
C ASN A 251 -1.26 21.91 -11.53
N MET A 252 -2.04 22.51 -10.63
CA MET A 252 -2.24 22.02 -9.26
C MET A 252 -2.78 20.59 -9.18
N THR A 253 -3.64 20.19 -10.12
CA THR A 253 -4.20 18.82 -10.15
C THR A 253 -3.16 17.73 -10.47
N ILE A 254 -2.03 18.12 -11.05
CA ILE A 254 -0.88 17.23 -11.34
C ILE A 254 0.20 17.41 -10.26
N ALA A 255 0.46 18.65 -9.83
CA ALA A 255 1.47 18.96 -8.82
C ALA A 255 1.13 18.38 -7.45
N GLN A 256 -0.16 18.24 -7.13
CA GLN A 256 -0.64 17.65 -5.89
C GLN A 256 -0.68 16.12 -5.97
N SER A 257 0.00 15.45 -5.04
CA SER A 257 -0.11 14.00 -4.85
C SER A 257 -1.55 13.57 -4.57
N TRP A 258 -1.95 12.47 -5.20
CA TRP A 258 -3.31 11.94 -5.06
C TRP A 258 -3.51 11.06 -3.83
N ASN A 259 -2.45 10.74 -3.08
CA ASN A 259 -2.52 9.80 -1.94
C ASN A 259 -3.23 10.39 -0.73
N ASP A 260 -3.17 11.71 -0.55
CA ASP A 260 -3.63 12.39 0.66
C ASP A 260 -4.76 13.41 0.41
N LEU A 261 -5.47 13.32 -0.72
CA LEU A 261 -6.51 14.31 -1.06
C LEU A 261 -7.64 14.39 -0.02
N ASP A 262 -7.92 13.31 0.70
CA ASP A 262 -8.96 13.28 1.74
C ASP A 262 -8.53 13.95 3.05
N LYS A 263 -7.23 14.22 3.22
CA LYS A 263 -6.69 14.95 4.38
C LYS A 263 -6.75 16.46 4.18
N LEU A 264 -6.92 16.94 2.94
CA LEU A 264 -6.99 18.36 2.62
C LEU A 264 -8.33 18.98 3.06
N PRO A 265 -8.34 20.21 3.57
CA PRO A 265 -9.57 20.97 3.77
C PRO A 265 -10.38 21.06 2.47
N LYS A 266 -11.71 20.83 2.53
CA LYS A 266 -12.58 20.82 1.34
C LYS A 266 -12.49 22.09 0.49
N LYS A 267 -12.34 23.26 1.14
CA LYS A 267 -12.16 24.54 0.44
C LYS A 267 -10.83 24.55 -0.33
N LEU A 268 -9.73 24.12 0.29
CA LEU A 268 -8.43 24.03 -0.36
C LEU A 268 -8.44 23.05 -1.54
N LEU A 269 -9.05 21.88 -1.36
CA LEU A 269 -9.22 20.89 -2.43
C LEU A 269 -9.98 21.48 -3.64
N SER A 270 -11.02 22.28 -3.39
CA SER A 270 -11.75 23.01 -4.44
C SER A 270 -10.85 24.04 -5.14
N LEU A 271 -10.06 24.80 -4.39
CA LEU A 271 -9.12 25.80 -4.90
C LEU A 271 -8.00 25.18 -5.76
N LEU A 272 -7.53 23.98 -5.43
CA LEU A 272 -6.54 23.24 -6.20
C LEU A 272 -7.08 22.67 -7.52
N GLY A 273 -8.37 22.89 -7.83
CA GLY A 273 -8.99 22.42 -9.07
C GLY A 273 -9.58 21.02 -8.99
N PHE A 274 -9.74 20.42 -7.80
CA PHE A 274 -10.42 19.14 -7.66
C PHE A 274 -11.96 19.25 -7.62
N SER A 275 -12.50 20.31 -8.23
CA SER A 275 -13.93 20.60 -8.33
C SER A 275 -14.27 21.12 -9.73
N THR A 276 -15.54 21.04 -10.12
CA THR A 276 -16.01 21.60 -11.39
C THR A 276 -16.60 22.99 -11.20
N HIS A 277 -16.56 23.78 -12.26
CA HIS A 277 -17.30 25.02 -12.40
C HIS A 277 -18.22 24.88 -13.61
N ASP A 278 -19.52 24.74 -13.37
CA ASP A 278 -20.50 24.31 -14.37
C ASP A 278 -20.04 23.02 -15.10
N PHE A 279 -19.84 23.11 -16.42
CA PHE A 279 -19.34 22.02 -17.27
C PHE A 279 -17.81 22.05 -17.47
N MET A 280 -17.11 23.02 -16.88
CA MET A 280 -15.66 23.19 -17.03
C MET A 280 -14.88 22.41 -15.97
N GLY A 281 -13.72 21.91 -16.39
CA GLY A 281 -12.80 21.17 -15.53
C GLY A 281 -13.16 19.69 -15.31
N HIS A 282 -14.13 19.11 -16.04
CA HIS A 282 -14.45 17.70 -15.87
C HIS A 282 -13.32 16.77 -16.40
N VAL A 283 -13.22 15.56 -15.86
CA VAL A 283 -12.34 14.49 -16.35
C VAL A 283 -13.22 13.36 -16.84
N ASP A 284 -13.28 13.09 -18.14
CA ASP A 284 -14.13 12.01 -18.69
C ASP A 284 -15.58 12.09 -18.17
N GLY A 285 -16.19 13.26 -18.32
CA GLY A 285 -17.57 13.56 -17.93
C GLY A 285 -17.84 13.63 -16.41
N ARG A 286 -16.83 13.49 -15.55
CA ARG A 286 -17.00 13.49 -14.08
C ARG A 286 -16.18 14.57 -13.39
N SER A 287 -16.40 14.78 -12.10
CA SER A 287 -15.58 15.73 -11.33
C SER A 287 -14.11 15.30 -11.32
N PRO A 288 -13.14 16.23 -11.27
CA PRO A 288 -11.72 15.91 -11.13
C PRO A 288 -11.41 14.91 -10.01
N ARG A 289 -12.06 15.05 -8.84
CA ARG A 289 -11.91 14.11 -7.72
C ARG A 289 -12.29 12.68 -8.10
N ALA A 290 -13.44 12.49 -8.76
CA ALA A 290 -13.85 11.18 -9.25
C ALA A 290 -13.01 10.71 -10.45
N GLY A 291 -12.47 11.65 -11.23
CA GLY A 291 -11.50 11.41 -12.30
C GLY A 291 -10.19 10.81 -11.78
N VAL A 292 -9.68 11.35 -10.66
CA VAL A 292 -8.53 10.80 -9.95
C VAL A 292 -8.80 9.37 -9.50
N GLU A 293 -9.95 9.09 -8.87
CA GLU A 293 -10.25 7.73 -8.40
C GLU A 293 -10.38 6.73 -9.55
N MET A 294 -11.03 7.13 -10.65
CA MET A 294 -11.04 6.31 -11.88
C MET A 294 -9.64 6.09 -12.44
N ARG A 295 -8.80 7.13 -12.49
CA ARG A 295 -7.43 7.01 -13.02
C ARG A 295 -6.55 6.19 -12.11
N LYS A 296 -6.65 6.29 -10.79
CA LYS A 296 -5.97 5.40 -9.84
C LYS A 296 -6.35 3.95 -10.11
N LYS A 297 -7.66 3.68 -10.24
CA LYS A 297 -8.14 2.34 -10.59
C LYS A 297 -7.56 1.86 -11.94
N LYS A 298 -7.56 2.72 -12.95
CA LYS A 298 -7.00 2.40 -14.26
C LYS A 298 -5.48 2.21 -14.22
N LEU A 299 -4.75 2.98 -13.43
CA LEU A 299 -3.30 2.82 -13.24
C LEU A 299 -2.98 1.52 -12.50
N ILE A 300 -3.82 1.13 -11.54
CA ILE A 300 -3.73 -0.20 -10.91
C ILE A 300 -4.02 -1.28 -11.96
N GLU A 301 -5.10 -1.17 -12.72
CA GLU A 301 -5.41 -2.11 -13.82
C GLU A 301 -4.33 -2.15 -14.90
N MET A 302 -3.70 -1.02 -15.22
CA MET A 302 -2.60 -0.91 -16.18
C MET A 302 -1.30 -1.46 -15.61
N ALA A 303 -0.99 -1.25 -14.33
CA ALA A 303 0.14 -1.89 -13.68
C ALA A 303 -0.06 -3.42 -13.63
N LEU A 304 -1.29 -3.88 -13.41
CA LEU A 304 -1.66 -5.29 -13.50
C LEU A 304 -1.54 -5.82 -14.96
N LYS A 305 -1.92 -5.03 -15.97
CA LYS A 305 -1.82 -5.41 -17.41
C LYS A 305 -0.43 -5.24 -18.02
N GLU A 306 0.35 -4.27 -17.58
CA GLU A 306 1.78 -4.16 -17.90
C GLU A 306 2.55 -5.25 -17.19
N ASN A 307 2.13 -5.71 -16.01
CA ASN A 307 2.63 -6.95 -15.45
C ASN A 307 2.25 -8.17 -16.32
N ASP A 308 1.09 -8.20 -16.99
CA ASP A 308 0.75 -9.25 -17.98
C ASP A 308 1.58 -9.15 -19.29
N ASN A 309 1.82 -7.93 -19.81
CA ASN A 309 2.53 -7.73 -21.09
C ASN A 309 4.07 -7.66 -20.94
N ASN A 310 4.58 -7.25 -19.78
CA ASN A 310 6.01 -7.29 -19.40
C ASN A 310 6.35 -8.52 -18.54
N ALA A 311 5.40 -9.44 -18.32
CA ALA A 311 5.63 -10.76 -17.69
C ALA A 311 6.74 -11.57 -18.39
N ASN A 312 7.14 -11.17 -19.60
CA ASN A 312 8.22 -11.84 -20.31
C ASN A 312 9.61 -11.21 -20.16
N GLU A 313 9.84 -10.03 -19.53
CA GLU A 313 11.23 -9.52 -19.57
C GLU A 313 11.78 -8.52 -18.52
N LYS A 314 11.04 -7.93 -17.55
CA LYS A 314 11.67 -6.90 -16.68
C LYS A 314 11.44 -6.85 -15.16
N ASP A 315 10.64 -7.72 -14.54
CA ASP A 315 10.48 -7.74 -13.07
C ASP A 315 10.58 -9.15 -12.45
N VAL A 316 11.41 -10.01 -13.04
CA VAL A 316 11.89 -11.21 -12.34
C VAL A 316 13.21 -10.80 -11.70
N GLY A 317 13.25 -10.69 -10.37
CA GLY A 317 14.52 -10.72 -9.65
C GLY A 317 15.30 -11.93 -10.18
N GLU A 318 16.52 -11.70 -10.66
CA GLU A 318 17.24 -12.70 -11.46
C GLU A 318 17.25 -14.05 -10.73
N ILE A 319 16.71 -15.10 -11.35
CA ILE A 319 16.78 -16.46 -10.81
C ILE A 319 18.27 -16.82 -10.75
N VAL A 320 18.85 -16.72 -9.55
CA VAL A 320 20.30 -16.92 -9.34
C VAL A 320 20.68 -18.39 -9.53
N TYR A 321 19.73 -19.30 -9.30
CA TYR A 321 19.97 -20.74 -9.42
C TYR A 321 18.66 -21.55 -9.56
N GLN A 322 18.66 -22.51 -10.46
CA GLN A 322 17.60 -23.50 -10.63
C GLN A 322 18.22 -24.80 -11.17
N LYS A 323 17.94 -25.94 -10.51
CA LYS A 323 18.47 -27.24 -10.93
C LYS A 323 17.60 -28.38 -10.40
N ALA A 324 17.49 -29.44 -11.21
CA ALA A 324 16.84 -30.69 -10.83
C ALA A 324 17.88 -31.81 -10.81
N PHE A 325 17.72 -32.76 -9.87
CA PHE A 325 18.59 -33.91 -9.70
C PHE A 325 17.75 -35.16 -9.43
N GLY A 326 18.20 -36.31 -9.95
CA GLY A 326 17.53 -37.59 -9.74
C GLY A 326 16.41 -37.84 -10.74
N TYR A 327 15.41 -38.59 -10.31
CA TYR A 327 14.37 -39.15 -11.17
C TYR A 327 12.99 -38.68 -10.73
N LYS A 328 12.09 -38.57 -11.70
CA LYS A 328 10.69 -38.19 -11.51
C LYS A 328 9.87 -39.27 -10.82
N SER A 329 10.16 -40.54 -11.09
CA SER A 329 9.55 -41.68 -10.41
C SER A 329 10.50 -42.87 -10.45
N LEU A 330 10.46 -43.69 -9.39
CA LEU A 330 11.17 -44.97 -9.30
C LEU A 330 10.26 -46.17 -9.63
N GLU A 331 9.02 -45.92 -10.05
CA GLU A 331 8.06 -46.98 -10.43
C GLU A 331 8.42 -47.64 -11.77
N ASN A 332 8.97 -46.87 -12.71
CA ASN A 332 9.24 -47.31 -14.08
C ASN A 332 10.74 -47.59 -14.31
N GLU A 333 11.05 -48.62 -15.11
CA GLU A 333 12.41 -48.89 -15.58
C GLU A 333 12.52 -48.71 -17.12
N PRO A 334 13.46 -47.88 -17.64
CA PRO A 334 14.36 -46.99 -16.90
C PRO A 334 13.64 -45.76 -16.33
N PRO A 335 14.08 -45.22 -15.18
CA PRO A 335 13.42 -44.08 -14.54
C PRO A 335 13.61 -42.79 -15.35
N GLN A 336 12.56 -41.98 -15.45
CA GLN A 336 12.60 -40.69 -16.15
C GLN A 336 13.37 -39.64 -15.33
N PRO A 337 14.24 -38.83 -15.93
CA PRO A 337 14.92 -37.73 -15.23
C PRO A 337 13.93 -36.72 -14.64
N LEU A 338 14.22 -36.21 -13.45
CA LEU A 338 13.46 -35.13 -12.84
C LEU A 338 13.69 -33.81 -13.60
N ALA A 339 12.61 -33.11 -13.93
CA ALA A 339 12.65 -31.78 -14.51
C ALA A 339 12.38 -30.69 -13.45
N VAL A 340 12.82 -29.47 -13.73
CA VAL A 340 12.69 -28.34 -12.81
C VAL A 340 11.24 -27.85 -12.66
N ASP A 341 10.39 -28.13 -13.64
CA ASP A 341 8.96 -27.82 -13.69
C ASP A 341 8.08 -29.02 -13.32
N ASP A 342 8.67 -30.12 -12.82
CA ASP A 342 7.90 -31.23 -12.26
C ASP A 342 7.19 -30.80 -10.96
N CYS A 343 6.01 -31.39 -10.72
CA CYS A 343 5.08 -31.00 -9.66
C CYS A 343 5.20 -31.92 -8.43
N PHE A 344 5.19 -31.33 -7.25
CA PHE A 344 5.34 -32.02 -5.97
C PHE A 344 4.09 -31.87 -5.12
N VAL A 345 3.84 -32.84 -4.23
CA VAL A 345 2.78 -32.71 -3.23
C VAL A 345 3.28 -31.78 -2.14
N LEU A 346 2.76 -30.55 -2.09
CA LEU A 346 3.32 -29.47 -1.29
C LEU A 346 3.12 -29.68 0.22
N ALA A 347 2.13 -30.49 0.59
CA ALA A 347 1.77 -30.72 1.98
C ALA A 347 1.68 -29.35 2.72
N SER A 348 2.31 -29.23 3.87
CA SER A 348 2.24 -28.03 4.71
C SER A 348 2.85 -26.75 4.11
N CYS A 349 3.54 -26.79 2.97
CA CYS A 349 3.86 -25.55 2.25
C CYS A 349 2.58 -24.80 1.81
N THR A 350 1.46 -25.50 1.63
CA THR A 350 0.13 -24.92 1.35
C THR A 350 -0.28 -23.84 2.35
N LYS A 351 0.15 -23.94 3.61
CA LYS A 351 -0.18 -22.99 4.69
C LYS A 351 0.21 -21.55 4.35
N LEU A 352 1.31 -21.33 3.63
CA LEU A 352 1.71 -19.99 3.23
C LEU A 352 0.69 -19.39 2.26
N MET A 353 0.26 -20.15 1.25
CA MET A 353 -0.75 -19.70 0.28
C MET A 353 -2.08 -19.40 0.96
N THR A 354 -2.51 -20.26 1.89
CA THR A 354 -3.74 -20.04 2.67
C THR A 354 -3.63 -18.84 3.61
N SER A 355 -2.46 -18.61 4.19
CA SER A 355 -2.19 -17.41 4.99
C SER A 355 -2.30 -16.16 4.15
N VAL A 356 -1.65 -16.11 2.97
CA VAL A 356 -1.79 -14.99 2.04
C VAL A 356 -3.25 -14.76 1.67
N ALA A 357 -4.00 -15.82 1.34
CA ALA A 357 -5.42 -15.71 1.00
C ALA A 357 -6.27 -15.12 2.14
N ALA A 358 -6.03 -15.56 3.38
CA ALA A 358 -6.72 -15.04 4.55
C ALA A 358 -6.32 -13.59 4.87
N LEU A 359 -5.05 -13.24 4.73
CA LEU A 359 -4.55 -11.87 4.94
C LEU A 359 -5.04 -10.90 3.86
N GLN A 360 -5.27 -11.36 2.62
CA GLN A 360 -5.97 -10.57 1.60
C GLN A 360 -7.40 -10.20 2.03
N CYS A 361 -8.09 -11.09 2.75
CA CYS A 361 -9.41 -10.78 3.30
C CYS A 361 -9.31 -9.68 4.38
N VAL A 362 -8.22 -9.67 5.15
CA VAL A 362 -7.91 -8.60 6.13
C VAL A 362 -7.60 -7.28 5.43
N ASP A 363 -6.72 -7.26 4.44
CA ASP A 363 -6.37 -6.06 3.66
C ASP A 363 -7.61 -5.42 2.98
N ARG A 364 -8.57 -6.26 2.58
CA ARG A 364 -9.85 -5.83 1.98
C ARG A 364 -10.89 -5.40 3.02
N GLY A 365 -10.56 -5.41 4.30
CA GLY A 365 -11.45 -5.03 5.40
C GLY A 365 -12.63 -5.98 5.59
N GLN A 366 -12.55 -7.23 5.11
CA GLN A 366 -13.63 -8.22 5.25
C GLN A 366 -13.66 -8.84 6.65
N VAL A 367 -12.51 -8.93 7.32
CA VAL A 367 -12.34 -9.48 8.68
C VAL A 367 -11.07 -8.90 9.32
N GLY A 368 -11.08 -8.64 10.62
CA GLY A 368 -9.88 -8.31 11.39
C GLY A 368 -9.11 -9.54 11.87
N LEU A 369 -7.81 -9.41 12.10
CA LEU A 369 -6.98 -10.51 12.64
C LEU A 369 -7.49 -11.04 13.99
N ASP A 370 -8.03 -10.15 14.82
CA ASP A 370 -8.46 -10.44 16.20
C ASP A 370 -9.98 -10.46 16.37
N ASP A 371 -10.73 -10.46 15.26
CA ASP A 371 -12.18 -10.56 15.29
C ASP A 371 -12.64 -11.95 15.76
N ASP A 372 -13.85 -12.00 16.32
CA ASP A 372 -14.52 -13.26 16.66
C ASP A 372 -15.01 -13.95 15.39
N LEU A 373 -14.37 -15.07 15.04
CA LEU A 373 -14.67 -15.80 13.82
C LEU A 373 -16.01 -16.55 13.86
N SER A 374 -16.66 -16.71 15.03
CA SER A 374 -17.96 -17.39 15.12
C SER A 374 -19.05 -16.70 14.30
N LYS A 375 -18.89 -15.40 14.04
CA LYS A 375 -19.81 -14.61 13.21
C LYS A 375 -19.78 -15.00 11.72
N ILE A 376 -18.70 -15.62 11.27
CA ILE A 376 -18.49 -16.05 9.88
C ILE A 376 -18.48 -17.59 9.80
N ILE A 377 -17.98 -18.23 10.87
CA ILE A 377 -17.88 -19.67 11.02
C ILE A 377 -18.59 -20.11 12.32
N PRO A 378 -19.93 -20.13 12.36
CA PRO A 378 -20.68 -20.45 13.58
C PRO A 378 -20.31 -21.81 14.18
N GLU A 379 -19.86 -22.77 13.38
CA GLU A 379 -19.47 -24.11 13.84
C GLU A 379 -18.31 -24.11 14.84
N ILE A 380 -17.49 -23.05 14.89
CA ILE A 380 -16.38 -22.95 15.84
C ILE A 380 -16.84 -22.61 17.25
N GLN A 381 -18.03 -22.01 17.42
CA GLN A 381 -18.56 -21.60 18.72
C GLN A 381 -18.88 -22.80 19.61
N ASP A 382 -19.23 -23.93 19.00
CA ASP A 382 -19.65 -25.14 19.68
C ASP A 382 -18.50 -26.08 20.03
N ILE A 383 -17.25 -25.68 19.78
CA ILE A 383 -16.08 -26.54 19.98
C ILE A 383 -15.56 -26.37 21.41
N ASP A 384 -15.58 -27.47 22.16
CA ASP A 384 -15.14 -27.53 23.54
C ASP A 384 -13.63 -27.83 23.66
N VAL A 385 -13.06 -27.47 24.82
CA VAL A 385 -11.71 -27.82 25.25
C VAL A 385 -11.72 -29.18 25.94
N LEU A 386 -11.05 -30.16 25.35
CA LEU A 386 -10.78 -31.47 25.93
C LEU A 386 -9.65 -31.39 26.93
N THR A 387 -9.96 -31.64 28.20
CA THR A 387 -9.01 -31.55 29.32
C THR A 387 -8.51 -32.90 29.83
N GLY A 388 -9.11 -34.00 29.40
CA GLY A 388 -8.74 -35.34 29.80
C GLY A 388 -9.88 -36.33 29.62
N PHE A 389 -9.79 -37.45 30.33
CA PHE A 389 -10.82 -38.49 30.40
C PHE A 389 -11.07 -38.81 31.88
N ASP A 390 -12.31 -39.12 32.23
CA ASP A 390 -12.65 -39.54 33.59
C ASP A 390 -12.30 -41.01 33.85
N GLU A 391 -12.64 -41.51 35.04
CA GLU A 391 -12.40 -42.90 35.44
C GLU A 391 -13.17 -43.92 34.59
N SER A 392 -14.22 -43.50 33.89
CA SER A 392 -15.01 -44.32 32.96
C SER A 392 -14.52 -44.24 31.52
N GLU A 393 -13.38 -43.58 31.29
CA GLU A 393 -12.81 -43.29 29.97
C GLU A 393 -13.66 -42.37 29.08
N GLU A 394 -14.57 -41.58 29.66
CA GLU A 394 -15.37 -40.59 28.93
C GLU A 394 -14.63 -39.24 28.84
N PRO A 395 -14.77 -38.48 27.73
CA PRO A 395 -14.02 -37.24 27.54
C PRO A 395 -14.51 -36.10 28.44
N ILE A 396 -13.59 -35.47 29.17
CA ILE A 396 -13.87 -34.30 30.00
C ILE A 396 -13.74 -33.04 29.14
N LEU A 397 -14.88 -32.53 28.68
CA LEU A 397 -15.01 -31.33 27.86
C LEU A 397 -15.39 -30.11 28.70
N LYS A 398 -14.76 -28.97 28.42
CA LYS A 398 -15.11 -27.66 28.99
C LYS A 398 -15.42 -26.69 27.86
N LYS A 399 -16.43 -25.84 28.06
CA LYS A 399 -16.74 -24.77 27.10
C LYS A 399 -15.54 -23.83 26.99
N ALA A 400 -15.10 -23.55 25.76
CA ALA A 400 -14.09 -22.54 25.50
C ALA A 400 -14.62 -21.17 25.92
N VAL A 401 -13.81 -20.39 26.62
CA VAL A 401 -14.15 -19.04 27.09
C VAL A 401 -13.62 -17.99 26.11
N ASN A 402 -12.43 -18.21 25.55
CA ASN A 402 -11.83 -17.29 24.59
C ASN A 402 -12.41 -17.50 23.19
N LYS A 403 -12.58 -16.40 22.44
CA LYS A 403 -12.94 -16.44 21.02
C LYS A 403 -11.77 -16.97 20.19
N ILE A 404 -12.07 -17.76 19.16
CA ILE A 404 -11.10 -18.12 18.14
C ILE A 404 -11.01 -16.97 17.13
N THR A 405 -9.80 -16.46 16.92
CA THR A 405 -9.51 -15.38 15.96
C THR A 405 -8.72 -15.88 14.75
N LEU A 406 -8.66 -15.10 13.66
CA LEU A 406 -7.83 -15.44 12.51
C LEU A 406 -6.35 -15.50 12.88
N ARG A 407 -5.87 -14.60 13.76
CA ARG A 407 -4.52 -14.66 14.30
C ARG A 407 -4.26 -16.03 14.93
N ASN A 408 -5.17 -16.53 15.75
CA ASN A 408 -5.00 -17.84 16.38
C ASN A 408 -4.87 -18.99 15.37
N LEU A 409 -5.63 -18.94 14.28
CA LEU A 409 -5.59 -19.96 13.23
C LEU A 409 -4.25 -19.96 12.48
N LEU A 410 -3.76 -18.77 12.09
CA LEU A 410 -2.50 -18.61 11.35
C LEU A 410 -1.26 -18.82 12.22
N THR A 411 -1.41 -18.70 13.54
CA THR A 411 -0.30 -18.83 14.49
C THR A 411 -0.29 -20.13 15.28
N HIS A 412 -1.20 -21.07 15.00
CA HIS A 412 -1.34 -22.32 15.76
C HIS A 412 -1.57 -22.13 17.27
N THR A 413 -2.26 -21.07 17.65
CA THR A 413 -2.63 -20.78 19.06
C THR A 413 -4.13 -20.90 19.31
N SER A 414 -4.88 -21.51 18.39
CA SER A 414 -6.34 -21.68 18.51
C SER A 414 -6.79 -22.78 19.46
N GLY A 415 -5.89 -23.70 19.86
CA GLY A 415 -6.25 -24.88 20.63
C GLY A 415 -6.56 -26.11 19.78
N PHE A 416 -6.74 -25.96 18.47
CA PHE A 416 -6.88 -27.08 17.55
C PHE A 416 -5.60 -27.92 17.50
N THR A 417 -5.72 -29.16 17.03
CA THR A 417 -4.61 -30.11 16.88
C THR A 417 -4.72 -30.86 15.55
N TYR A 418 -3.69 -31.62 15.21
CA TYR A 418 -3.86 -32.79 14.34
C TYR A 418 -4.06 -34.03 15.21
N PRO A 419 -5.19 -34.77 15.10
CA PRO A 419 -5.43 -35.96 15.93
C PRO A 419 -4.33 -37.02 15.84
N ALA A 420 -3.69 -37.17 14.68
CA ALA A 420 -2.57 -38.10 14.50
C ALA A 420 -1.31 -37.72 15.30
N MET A 421 -1.20 -36.46 15.74
CA MET A 421 -0.02 -35.90 16.40
C MET A 421 -0.26 -35.54 17.87
N GLN A 422 -1.49 -35.67 18.38
CA GLN A 422 -1.82 -35.27 19.75
C GLN A 422 -2.62 -36.38 20.48
N PRO A 423 -2.08 -36.96 21.59
CA PRO A 423 -2.66 -38.14 22.25
C PRO A 423 -4.09 -37.99 22.79
N LEU A 424 -4.46 -36.84 23.35
CA LEU A 424 -5.81 -36.59 23.86
C LEU A 424 -6.84 -36.63 22.72
N THR A 425 -6.59 -35.89 21.64
CA THR A 425 -7.49 -35.87 20.47
C THR A 425 -7.46 -37.20 19.71
N ALA A 426 -6.34 -37.93 19.70
CA ALA A 426 -6.28 -39.30 19.19
C ALA A 426 -7.17 -40.25 20.01
N LYS A 427 -7.10 -40.17 21.35
CA LYS A 427 -7.94 -40.97 22.25
C LYS A 427 -9.41 -40.58 22.12
N TRP A 428 -9.71 -39.28 21.97
CA TRP A 428 -11.07 -38.78 21.75
C TRP A 428 -11.66 -39.34 20.46
N LEU A 429 -10.90 -39.33 19.37
CA LEU A 429 -11.35 -39.89 18.10
C LEU A 429 -11.62 -41.40 18.17
N LYS A 430 -10.82 -42.15 18.96
CA LYS A 430 -11.00 -43.59 19.19
C LYS A 430 -12.16 -43.93 20.13
N SER A 431 -12.35 -43.16 21.20
CA SER A 431 -13.44 -43.38 22.19
C SER A 431 -14.80 -42.98 21.61
N ASN A 432 -14.84 -41.92 20.80
CA ASN A 432 -16.04 -41.46 20.13
C ASN A 432 -16.34 -42.25 18.83
N ALA A 433 -15.75 -43.45 18.64
CA ALA A 433 -15.73 -44.21 17.38
C ALA A 433 -17.09 -44.76 16.90
N ALA A 434 -18.19 -44.61 17.66
CA ALA A 434 -19.54 -44.71 17.11
C ALA A 434 -19.86 -43.57 16.11
N LYS A 435 -19.00 -42.54 16.05
CA LYS A 435 -18.98 -41.39 15.15
C LYS A 435 -17.57 -41.18 14.59
N SER A 436 -17.02 -42.16 13.85
CA SER A 436 -15.83 -41.89 13.01
C SER A 436 -16.04 -40.60 12.22
N LEU A 437 -14.97 -39.81 11.98
CA LEU A 437 -15.06 -38.66 11.06
C LEU A 437 -15.81 -39.13 9.79
N PRO A 438 -16.89 -38.43 9.38
CA PRO A 438 -17.76 -38.92 8.33
C PRO A 438 -16.94 -39.23 7.08
N LYS A 439 -17.09 -40.42 6.47
CA LYS A 439 -16.38 -40.73 5.21
C LYS A 439 -16.79 -39.80 4.05
N THR A 440 -17.91 -39.12 4.20
CA THR A 440 -18.53 -38.19 3.25
C THR A 440 -19.10 -37.01 4.02
N GLY A 441 -19.02 -35.80 3.50
CA GLY A 441 -19.49 -34.59 4.19
C GLY A 441 -18.85 -33.35 3.61
N THR A 442 -18.70 -32.33 4.45
CA THR A 442 -17.96 -31.10 4.17
C THR A 442 -16.57 -31.16 4.80
N ILE A 443 -15.67 -30.25 4.42
CA ILE A 443 -14.37 -30.12 5.09
C ILE A 443 -14.53 -29.87 6.60
N ILE A 444 -15.58 -29.15 7.02
CA ILE A 444 -15.88 -28.84 8.42
C ILE A 444 -16.10 -30.12 9.22
N ASP A 445 -16.78 -31.10 8.65
CA ASP A 445 -17.02 -32.40 9.29
C ASP A 445 -15.71 -33.16 9.56
N GLN A 446 -14.65 -32.86 8.82
CA GLN A 446 -13.33 -33.44 9.00
C GLN A 446 -12.45 -32.69 10.00
N ILE A 447 -12.60 -31.37 10.09
CA ILE A 447 -11.73 -30.49 10.90
C ILE A 447 -12.36 -30.07 12.24
N ARG A 448 -13.60 -30.48 12.52
CA ARG A 448 -14.29 -30.20 13.77
C ARG A 448 -13.89 -31.19 14.87
N VAL A 449 -12.70 -30.97 15.43
CA VAL A 449 -12.16 -31.70 16.59
C VAL A 449 -12.12 -30.79 17.83
N PRO A 450 -12.18 -31.32 19.06
CA PRO A 450 -12.10 -30.50 20.26
C PRO A 450 -10.74 -29.79 20.37
N LEU A 451 -10.75 -28.63 21.02
CA LEU A 451 -9.53 -27.93 21.40
C LEU A 451 -8.81 -28.69 22.53
N VAL A 452 -7.53 -28.42 22.76
CA VAL A 452 -6.78 -28.97 23.92
C VAL A 452 -6.29 -27.90 24.90
N PHE A 453 -6.50 -26.63 24.58
CA PHE A 453 -6.31 -25.48 25.45
C PHE A 453 -7.18 -24.30 24.99
N GLU A 454 -7.33 -23.29 25.83
CA GLU A 454 -8.06 -22.07 25.50
C GLU A 454 -7.39 -21.28 24.36
N PRO A 455 -8.14 -20.79 23.36
CA PRO A 455 -7.58 -19.96 22.30
C PRO A 455 -6.69 -18.84 22.85
N GLY A 456 -5.46 -18.76 22.35
CA GLY A 456 -4.45 -17.75 22.71
C GLY A 456 -3.57 -18.08 23.91
N THR A 457 -3.80 -19.16 24.66
CA THR A 457 -3.07 -19.42 25.93
C THR A 457 -1.95 -20.46 25.81
N SER A 458 -1.78 -21.09 24.65
CA SER A 458 -0.69 -22.05 24.37
C SER A 458 -0.44 -22.12 22.87
N TRP A 459 0.37 -23.08 22.43
CA TRP A 459 0.69 -23.34 21.03
C TRP A 459 0.68 -24.83 20.72
N GLN A 460 0.10 -25.22 19.59
CA GLN A 460 0.13 -26.59 19.07
C GLN A 460 -0.10 -26.60 17.57
N TYR A 461 0.79 -27.26 16.82
CA TYR A 461 0.65 -27.41 15.38
C TYR A 461 -0.66 -28.13 15.01
N SER A 462 -1.39 -27.58 14.04
CA SER A 462 -2.82 -27.88 13.90
C SER A 462 -3.43 -27.60 12.53
N ILE A 463 -4.68 -28.04 12.38
CA ILE A 463 -5.62 -27.77 11.26
C ILE A 463 -6.12 -26.31 11.19
N GLY A 464 -5.50 -25.36 11.90
CA GLY A 464 -5.96 -23.96 11.91
C GLY A 464 -6.03 -23.33 10.51
N HIS A 465 -5.13 -23.71 9.62
CA HIS A 465 -5.13 -23.22 8.24
C HIS A 465 -6.27 -23.79 7.39
N ASP A 466 -6.78 -24.99 7.71
CA ASP A 466 -7.96 -25.53 7.04
C ASP A 466 -9.21 -24.71 7.39
N TRP A 467 -9.34 -24.29 8.66
CA TRP A 467 -10.36 -23.33 9.09
C TRP A 467 -10.19 -21.94 8.44
N ALA A 468 -8.94 -21.48 8.26
CA ALA A 468 -8.68 -20.24 7.53
C ALA A 468 -9.09 -20.36 6.05
N GLY A 469 -8.90 -21.53 5.43
CA GLY A 469 -9.42 -21.82 4.08
C GLY A 469 -10.95 -21.72 4.02
N VAL A 470 -11.65 -22.29 5.01
CA VAL A 470 -13.12 -22.17 5.14
C VAL A 470 -13.54 -20.71 5.27
N LEU A 471 -12.82 -19.90 6.07
CA LEU A 471 -13.07 -18.47 6.24
C LEU A 471 -13.02 -17.74 4.90
N VAL A 472 -11.93 -17.93 4.14
CA VAL A 472 -11.71 -17.30 2.83
C VAL A 472 -12.86 -17.66 1.87
N SER A 473 -13.19 -18.94 1.77
CA SER A 473 -14.26 -19.44 0.90
C SER A 473 -15.62 -18.84 1.25
N ARG A 474 -15.95 -18.71 2.54
CA ARG A 474 -17.22 -18.15 3.01
C ARG A 474 -17.35 -16.65 2.75
N LEU A 475 -16.31 -15.88 3.08
CA LEU A 475 -16.29 -14.44 2.87
C LEU A 475 -16.43 -14.07 1.39
N ASN A 476 -15.87 -14.88 0.51
CA ASN A 476 -15.79 -14.58 -0.93
C ASN A 476 -16.75 -15.39 -1.80
N LYS A 477 -17.53 -16.32 -1.21
CA LYS A 477 -18.52 -17.18 -1.89
C LYS A 477 -17.94 -17.93 -3.09
N MET A 478 -16.74 -18.46 -2.93
CA MET A 478 -16.04 -19.26 -3.94
C MET A 478 -15.21 -20.34 -3.25
N THR A 479 -14.72 -21.32 -4.00
CA THR A 479 -13.81 -22.33 -3.45
C THR A 479 -12.44 -21.71 -3.16
N LEU A 480 -11.64 -22.36 -2.30
CA LEU A 480 -10.28 -21.94 -1.99
C LEU A 480 -9.39 -22.04 -3.24
N GLN A 481 -9.54 -23.08 -4.06
CA GLN A 481 -8.90 -23.21 -5.38
C GLN A 481 -9.19 -21.97 -6.24
N SER A 482 -10.46 -21.63 -6.41
CA SER A 482 -10.88 -20.52 -7.26
C SER A 482 -10.38 -19.17 -6.71
N TYR A 483 -10.37 -19.02 -5.39
CA TYR A 483 -9.83 -17.82 -4.74
C TYR A 483 -8.32 -17.69 -4.97
N MET A 484 -7.55 -18.75 -4.72
CA MET A 484 -6.10 -18.72 -4.92
C MET A 484 -5.75 -18.55 -6.40
N GLN A 485 -6.46 -19.22 -7.31
CA GLN A 485 -6.32 -19.02 -8.75
C GLN A 485 -6.43 -17.55 -9.10
N LYS A 486 -7.52 -16.90 -8.69
CA LYS A 486 -7.83 -15.52 -9.08
C LYS A 486 -6.95 -14.46 -8.41
N TYR A 487 -6.61 -14.66 -7.14
CA TYR A 487 -6.02 -13.59 -6.32
C TYR A 487 -4.57 -13.85 -5.90
N ILE A 488 -4.01 -15.02 -6.20
CA ILE A 488 -2.61 -15.36 -5.91
C ILE A 488 -1.91 -15.86 -7.18
N TRP A 489 -2.48 -16.83 -7.88
CA TRP A 489 -1.79 -17.51 -8.98
C TRP A 489 -1.84 -16.71 -10.28
N GLU A 490 -3.01 -16.26 -10.73
CA GLU A 490 -3.15 -15.41 -11.93
C GLU A 490 -2.30 -14.14 -11.86
N PRO A 491 -2.29 -13.34 -10.76
CA PRO A 491 -1.45 -12.14 -10.66
C PRO A 491 0.06 -12.40 -10.75
N LEU A 492 0.48 -13.64 -10.55
CA LEU A 492 1.88 -14.08 -10.63
C LEU A 492 2.16 -14.94 -11.87
N GLY A 493 1.19 -15.11 -12.77
CA GLY A 493 1.33 -15.96 -13.95
C GLY A 493 1.61 -17.43 -13.60
N ILE A 494 0.97 -17.93 -12.54
CA ILE A 494 1.12 -19.30 -12.05
C ILE A 494 0.08 -20.21 -12.69
N THR A 495 0.55 -21.31 -13.28
CA THR A 495 -0.32 -22.29 -13.98
C THR A 495 -0.15 -23.74 -13.50
N LEU A 496 0.91 -24.04 -12.75
CA LEU A 496 1.21 -25.39 -12.23
C LEU A 496 1.04 -25.48 -10.71
N LEU A 497 0.06 -24.76 -10.14
CA LEU A 497 -0.39 -24.91 -8.75
C LEU A 497 -1.88 -25.23 -8.73
N THR A 498 -2.28 -26.23 -7.95
CA THR A 498 -3.69 -26.65 -7.84
C THR A 498 -3.93 -27.49 -6.58
N PHE A 499 -5.16 -27.51 -6.08
CA PHE A 499 -5.69 -28.51 -5.14
C PHE A 499 -6.22 -29.76 -5.87
N HIS A 500 -6.56 -29.65 -7.15
CA HIS A 500 -7.17 -30.72 -7.96
C HIS A 500 -6.22 -31.12 -9.09
N PRO A 501 -5.14 -31.88 -8.81
CA PRO A 501 -4.20 -32.33 -9.83
C PRO A 501 -4.85 -33.33 -10.81
N ASP A 502 -5.88 -34.04 -10.38
CA ASP A 502 -6.70 -34.93 -11.20
C ASP A 502 -7.53 -34.21 -12.27
N GLU A 503 -7.80 -32.91 -12.06
CA GLU A 503 -8.49 -32.05 -13.03
C GLU A 503 -7.52 -31.20 -13.87
N ASN A 504 -6.21 -31.28 -13.63
CA ASN A 504 -5.19 -30.49 -14.33
C ASN A 504 -4.17 -31.41 -15.03
N ALA A 505 -4.38 -31.63 -16.33
CA ALA A 505 -3.56 -32.55 -17.14
C ALA A 505 -2.07 -32.22 -17.14
N GLU A 506 -1.69 -30.94 -17.12
CA GLU A 506 -0.27 -30.54 -17.09
C GLU A 506 0.37 -30.84 -15.74
N VAL A 507 -0.34 -30.58 -14.63
CA VAL A 507 0.13 -30.93 -13.28
C VAL A 507 0.22 -32.46 -13.14
N GLN A 508 -0.79 -33.19 -13.59
CA GLN A 508 -0.81 -34.66 -13.53
C GLN A 508 0.37 -35.27 -14.28
N LYS A 509 0.63 -34.81 -15.51
CA LYS A 509 1.77 -35.25 -16.33
C LYS A 509 3.11 -34.97 -15.66
N ARG A 510 3.17 -33.96 -14.80
CA ARG A 510 4.37 -33.46 -14.10
C ARG A 510 4.52 -34.01 -12.69
N LEU A 511 3.53 -34.72 -12.18
CA LEU A 511 3.53 -35.18 -10.80
C LEU A 511 4.68 -36.16 -10.54
N VAL A 512 5.49 -35.86 -9.54
CA VAL A 512 6.62 -36.68 -9.08
C VAL A 512 6.08 -37.84 -8.24
N GLY A 513 6.57 -39.05 -8.50
CA GLY A 513 6.22 -40.25 -7.73
C GLY A 513 6.71 -40.14 -6.29
N MET A 514 5.89 -40.60 -5.33
CA MET A 514 6.31 -40.62 -3.92
C MET A 514 7.34 -41.73 -3.70
N THR A 515 8.33 -41.45 -2.87
CA THR A 515 9.35 -42.42 -2.47
C THR A 515 9.44 -42.51 -0.95
N HIS A 516 9.91 -43.64 -0.45
CA HIS A 516 10.17 -43.84 0.98
C HIS A 516 11.60 -44.30 1.23
N ARG A 517 12.13 -43.95 2.41
CA ARG A 517 13.34 -44.56 2.99
C ARG A 517 12.97 -45.32 4.25
N GLY A 518 13.28 -46.61 4.26
CA GLY A 518 13.01 -47.49 5.41
C GLY A 518 11.63 -48.13 5.38
N PRO A 519 11.26 -48.93 6.40
CA PRO A 519 10.00 -49.64 6.43
C PRO A 519 8.82 -48.68 6.54
N VAL A 520 7.90 -48.77 5.58
CA VAL A 520 6.62 -48.03 5.53
C VAL A 520 5.70 -48.33 6.73
N LYS A 521 5.99 -49.39 7.52
CA LYS A 521 5.18 -49.88 8.65
C LYS A 521 4.86 -48.87 9.76
N ARG A 522 5.47 -47.67 9.78
CA ARG A 522 5.13 -46.58 10.71
C ARG A 522 4.10 -45.58 10.18
N GLY A 523 3.62 -45.79 8.95
CA GLY A 523 2.66 -44.92 8.26
C GLY A 523 3.30 -43.64 7.73
N VAL A 524 2.69 -43.08 6.69
CA VAL A 524 3.13 -41.87 5.97
C VAL A 524 3.42 -40.67 6.88
N TRP A 525 2.78 -40.61 8.05
CA TRP A 525 2.87 -39.51 9.02
C TRP A 525 3.94 -39.70 10.10
N GLY A 526 4.76 -40.75 10.00
CA GLY A 526 5.86 -40.99 10.93
C GLY A 526 7.02 -40.00 10.77
N PHE A 527 7.81 -39.86 11.83
CA PHE A 527 9.09 -39.15 11.79
C PHE A 527 10.22 -40.10 11.38
N ALA A 528 11.20 -39.57 10.64
CA ALA A 528 12.37 -40.31 10.23
C ALA A 528 13.23 -40.74 11.43
N TYR A 529 13.95 -41.84 11.24
CA TYR A 529 15.11 -42.20 12.05
C TYR A 529 16.32 -42.24 11.12
N LYS A 530 17.52 -42.16 11.70
CA LYS A 530 18.75 -42.26 10.93
C LYS A 530 18.81 -43.62 10.24
N SER A 531 18.69 -43.63 8.91
CA SER A 531 18.64 -44.84 8.09
C SER A 531 19.53 -44.71 6.85
N ASP A 532 20.26 -45.77 6.55
CA ASP A 532 21.03 -45.94 5.32
C ASP A 532 20.32 -46.84 4.29
N GLU A 533 19.05 -47.16 4.54
CA GLU A 533 18.23 -47.98 3.65
C GLU A 533 18.03 -47.31 2.28
N LYS A 534 17.69 -48.14 1.28
CA LYS A 534 17.44 -47.70 -0.09
C LYS A 534 16.20 -46.81 -0.14
N ILE A 535 16.19 -45.93 -1.14
CA ILE A 535 15.00 -45.17 -1.52
C ILE A 535 14.23 -46.05 -2.50
N GLU A 536 12.95 -46.27 -2.23
CA GLU A 536 12.07 -47.11 -3.04
C GLU A 536 10.79 -46.35 -3.39
N PHE A 537 10.17 -46.72 -4.51
CA PHE A 537 8.84 -46.22 -4.88
C PHE A 537 7.80 -46.66 -3.85
N THR A 538 6.82 -45.80 -3.58
CA THR A 538 5.61 -46.17 -2.84
C THR A 538 4.37 -45.63 -3.55
N ASP A 539 3.33 -46.45 -3.55
CA ASP A 539 1.97 -46.10 -3.98
C ASP A 539 1.15 -45.47 -2.84
N GLU A 540 1.73 -45.27 -1.65
CA GLU A 540 1.06 -44.59 -0.54
C GLU A 540 0.83 -43.10 -0.87
N ALA A 541 -0.41 -42.77 -1.21
CA ALA A 541 -0.82 -41.41 -1.48
C ALA A 541 -1.09 -40.63 -0.19
N LEU A 542 -0.53 -39.42 -0.09
CA LEU A 542 -0.83 -38.48 1.01
C LEU A 542 -2.29 -38.02 1.02
N PHE A 543 -2.85 -37.88 -0.18
CA PHE A 543 -4.23 -37.49 -0.42
C PHE A 543 -4.85 -38.46 -1.41
N GLN A 544 -6.12 -38.77 -1.20
CA GLN A 544 -6.91 -39.50 -2.19
C GLN A 544 -7.39 -38.52 -3.25
N TYR A 545 -7.26 -38.91 -4.51
CA TYR A 545 -7.75 -38.16 -5.67
C TYR A 545 -8.93 -38.92 -6.32
N PRO A 546 -10.01 -38.25 -6.79
CA PRO A 546 -10.22 -36.79 -6.79
C PRO A 546 -10.26 -36.20 -5.39
N MET A 547 -9.68 -35.01 -5.21
CA MET A 547 -9.52 -34.41 -3.89
C MET A 547 -10.90 -34.01 -3.33
N ALA A 548 -11.37 -34.72 -2.30
CA ALA A 548 -12.69 -34.48 -1.72
C ALA A 548 -12.83 -33.07 -1.10
N TYR A 549 -11.74 -32.49 -0.59
CA TYR A 549 -11.72 -31.22 0.11
C TYR A 549 -10.45 -30.43 -0.19
N GLU A 550 -10.57 -29.12 -0.39
CA GLU A 550 -9.43 -28.21 -0.57
C GLU A 550 -8.77 -27.91 0.78
N TRP A 551 -7.87 -28.80 1.22
CA TRP A 551 -7.18 -28.72 2.51
C TRP A 551 -6.22 -27.52 2.57
N GLY A 552 -6.66 -26.36 3.05
CA GLY A 552 -5.82 -25.17 3.18
C GLY A 552 -4.54 -25.37 4.01
N GLY A 553 -4.50 -26.38 4.86
CA GLY A 553 -3.32 -26.76 5.63
C GLY A 553 -2.32 -27.64 4.88
N ALA A 554 -2.71 -28.36 3.82
CA ALA A 554 -1.84 -29.38 3.25
C ALA A 554 -2.10 -29.81 1.77
N GLY A 555 -3.20 -29.43 1.14
CA GLY A 555 -3.69 -30.05 -0.10
C GLY A 555 -3.09 -29.55 -1.42
N GLY A 556 -2.20 -28.56 -1.39
CA GLY A 556 -1.61 -28.02 -2.60
C GLY A 556 -0.67 -29.00 -3.31
N VAL A 557 -0.69 -28.97 -4.64
CA VAL A 557 0.25 -29.64 -5.53
C VAL A 557 0.82 -28.60 -6.50
N GLY A 558 2.12 -28.64 -6.76
CA GLY A 558 2.67 -27.84 -7.85
C GLY A 558 4.18 -27.80 -7.98
N ALA A 559 4.62 -27.02 -8.97
CA ALA A 559 6.03 -26.92 -9.35
C ALA A 559 6.81 -25.91 -8.48
N PRO A 560 8.06 -26.23 -8.07
CA PRO A 560 8.90 -25.31 -7.31
C PRO A 560 9.15 -23.97 -8.01
N THR A 561 9.23 -24.01 -9.34
CA THR A 561 9.41 -22.85 -10.23
C THR A 561 8.23 -21.88 -10.21
N GLU A 562 7.03 -22.37 -9.87
CA GLU A 562 5.84 -21.56 -9.73
C GLU A 562 5.67 -21.09 -8.28
N TYR A 563 5.90 -21.98 -7.32
CA TYR A 563 5.80 -21.64 -5.89
C TYR A 563 6.79 -20.54 -5.48
N ILE A 564 8.00 -20.52 -6.05
CA ILE A 564 9.00 -19.47 -5.75
C ILE A 564 8.53 -18.07 -6.15
N LYS A 565 7.61 -17.92 -7.12
CA LYS A 565 7.04 -16.62 -7.49
C LYS A 565 6.26 -15.99 -6.33
N ILE A 566 5.57 -16.80 -5.52
CA ILE A 566 4.87 -16.35 -4.31
C ILE A 566 5.89 -15.87 -3.26
N LEU A 567 6.94 -16.67 -3.03
CA LEU A 567 8.02 -16.31 -2.10
C LEU A 567 8.70 -15.01 -2.51
N HIS A 568 8.95 -14.84 -3.81
CA HIS A 568 9.63 -13.70 -4.38
C HIS A 568 8.78 -12.42 -4.30
N SER A 569 7.47 -12.47 -4.59
CA SER A 569 6.57 -11.32 -4.41
C SER A 569 6.54 -10.84 -2.95
N LEU A 570 6.50 -11.76 -1.99
CA LEU A 570 6.57 -11.43 -0.56
C LEU A 570 7.95 -10.89 -0.14
N LEU A 571 9.04 -11.40 -0.73
CA LEU A 571 10.40 -10.90 -0.50
C LEU A 571 10.53 -9.43 -0.95
N LEU A 572 10.07 -9.14 -2.17
CA LEU A 572 10.11 -7.80 -2.76
C LEU A 572 9.15 -6.83 -2.11
N ASN A 573 8.09 -7.36 -1.47
CA ASN A 573 6.99 -6.56 -0.95
C ASN A 573 6.38 -5.65 -2.04
N ASP A 574 6.11 -6.25 -3.20
CA ASP A 574 5.78 -5.55 -4.45
C ASP A 574 4.32 -5.10 -4.56
N GLY A 575 3.50 -5.36 -3.54
CA GLY A 575 2.08 -5.01 -3.52
C GLY A 575 1.19 -5.89 -4.39
N ARG A 576 1.70 -6.96 -5.03
CA ARG A 576 0.89 -7.85 -5.89
C ARG A 576 -0.02 -8.77 -5.08
N LEU A 577 0.49 -9.29 -3.96
CA LEU A 577 -0.25 -10.23 -3.11
C LEU A 577 -0.94 -9.56 -1.92
N LEU A 578 -0.25 -8.67 -1.23
CA LEU A 578 -0.67 -8.04 0.02
C LEU A 578 -0.19 -6.59 0.08
N SER A 579 -0.82 -5.77 0.93
CA SER A 579 -0.34 -4.42 1.22
C SER A 579 1.02 -4.46 1.93
N SER A 580 1.84 -3.42 1.74
CA SER A 580 3.18 -3.36 2.34
C SER A 580 3.15 -3.54 3.86
N GLY A 581 2.18 -2.92 4.54
CA GLY A 581 2.03 -3.05 5.99
C GLY A 581 1.65 -4.45 6.43
N MET A 582 0.84 -5.17 5.63
CA MET A 582 0.48 -6.55 5.93
C MET A 582 1.64 -7.52 5.71
N VAL A 583 2.44 -7.33 4.65
CA VAL A 583 3.68 -8.08 4.47
C VAL A 583 4.64 -7.82 5.63
N ASP A 584 4.82 -6.58 6.07
CA ASP A 584 5.65 -6.29 7.25
C ASP A 584 5.11 -7.00 8.52
N GLN A 585 3.80 -7.05 8.71
CA GLN A 585 3.18 -7.77 9.82
C GLN A 585 3.37 -9.29 9.72
N MET A 586 3.40 -9.88 8.52
CA MET A 586 3.72 -11.31 8.37
C MET A 586 5.10 -11.67 8.95
N PHE A 587 6.06 -10.75 8.87
CA PHE A 587 7.45 -10.91 9.31
C PHE A 587 7.71 -10.38 10.73
N SER A 588 6.66 -10.11 11.52
CA SER A 588 6.79 -9.71 12.93
C SER A 588 6.33 -10.81 13.89
N PRO A 589 6.83 -10.86 15.14
CA PRO A 589 6.31 -11.74 16.19
C PRO A 589 4.79 -11.64 16.38
N GLN A 590 4.08 -12.77 16.39
CA GLN A 590 2.61 -12.83 16.48
C GLN A 590 2.06 -13.62 17.67
N ILE A 591 2.93 -14.25 18.46
CA ILE A 591 2.51 -15.03 19.62
C ILE A 591 3.08 -14.45 20.93
N GLY A 592 2.26 -14.47 21.97
CA GLY A 592 2.60 -13.97 23.30
C GLY A 592 3.53 -14.92 24.07
N PRO A 593 4.03 -14.51 25.26
CA PRO A 593 5.04 -15.26 26.01
C PRO A 593 4.65 -16.69 26.38
N GLU A 594 3.40 -16.94 26.74
CA GLU A 594 2.91 -18.28 27.12
C GLU A 594 2.90 -19.23 25.92
N SER A 595 2.30 -18.81 24.80
CA SER A 595 2.32 -19.56 23.54
C SER A 595 3.74 -19.73 23.00
N LEU A 596 4.59 -18.71 23.13
CA LEU A 596 6.00 -18.79 22.74
C LEU A 596 6.73 -19.85 23.56
N LYS A 597 6.52 -19.88 24.88
CA LYS A 597 7.10 -20.93 25.74
C LYS A 597 6.65 -22.31 25.28
N ALA A 598 5.35 -22.53 25.08
CA ALA A 598 4.83 -23.81 24.60
C ALA A 598 5.39 -24.20 23.23
N TYR A 599 5.51 -23.24 22.30
CA TYR A 599 6.12 -23.43 20.99
C TYR A 599 7.58 -23.86 21.09
N ILE A 600 8.39 -23.17 21.91
CA ILE A 600 9.80 -23.50 22.11
C ILE A 600 9.96 -24.86 22.80
N ASP A 601 9.14 -25.14 23.83
CA ASP A 601 9.14 -26.43 24.53
C ASP A 601 8.86 -27.58 23.54
N ASP A 602 7.85 -27.44 22.66
CA ASP A 602 7.52 -28.43 21.63
C ASP A 602 8.67 -28.64 20.62
N ASN A 603 9.32 -27.56 20.19
CA ASN A 603 10.44 -27.62 19.24
C ASN A 603 11.76 -28.05 19.89
N SER A 604 11.86 -28.06 21.22
CA SER A 604 13.04 -28.52 21.96
C SER A 604 13.07 -30.03 22.19
N GLN A 605 11.95 -30.72 21.93
CA GLN A 605 11.84 -32.17 22.10
C GLN A 605 12.90 -32.91 21.26
N SER A 606 13.50 -33.95 21.84
CA SER A 606 14.64 -34.65 21.23
C SER A 606 14.34 -35.24 19.86
N PHE A 607 13.11 -35.71 19.63
CA PHE A 607 12.72 -36.24 18.33
C PHE A 607 12.57 -35.14 17.25
N MET A 608 12.37 -33.88 17.63
CA MET A 608 12.26 -32.74 16.71
C MET A 608 13.63 -32.19 16.29
N GLN A 609 14.71 -32.58 16.99
CA GLN A 609 16.07 -32.15 16.68
C GLN A 609 16.51 -32.70 15.32
N GLY A 610 16.93 -31.80 14.42
CA GLY A 610 17.38 -32.16 13.08
C GLY A 610 16.26 -32.47 12.07
N ILE A 611 14.99 -32.29 12.44
CA ILE A 611 13.86 -32.51 11.52
C ILE A 611 13.63 -31.28 10.62
N PHE A 612 13.77 -30.06 11.15
CA PHE A 612 13.61 -28.83 10.39
C PHE A 612 14.98 -28.30 9.94
N ALA A 613 15.42 -28.82 8.80
CA ALA A 613 16.48 -28.39 7.88
C ALA A 613 17.69 -27.58 8.41
N SER A 614 17.48 -26.39 8.97
CA SER A 614 18.55 -25.38 9.05
C SER A 614 18.61 -24.56 10.33
N LEU A 615 17.81 -24.93 11.33
CA LEU A 615 17.82 -24.25 12.63
C LEU A 615 18.52 -25.13 13.68
N PRO A 616 19.75 -24.79 14.08
CA PRO A 616 20.38 -25.42 15.24
C PRO A 616 19.47 -25.37 16.48
N LEU A 617 19.60 -26.38 17.34
CA LEU A 617 18.90 -26.37 18.62
C LEU A 617 19.29 -25.12 19.41
N GLY A 618 18.29 -24.44 19.97
CA GLY A 618 18.49 -23.21 20.74
C GLY A 618 18.53 -21.94 19.91
N THR A 619 18.41 -21.99 18.58
CA THR A 619 18.21 -20.77 17.79
C THR A 619 16.92 -20.06 18.26
N PRO A 620 16.99 -18.75 18.61
CA PRO A 620 15.81 -17.99 18.98
C PRO A 620 14.77 -17.98 17.86
N GLN A 621 13.50 -18.18 18.21
CA GLN A 621 12.40 -18.27 17.25
C GLN A 621 11.17 -17.54 17.76
N GLN A 622 10.30 -17.19 16.82
CA GLN A 622 8.96 -16.66 17.02
C GLN A 622 8.04 -17.25 15.95
N TRP A 623 6.79 -16.83 15.92
CA TRP A 623 5.84 -17.19 14.88
C TRP A 623 5.31 -15.93 14.19
N GLY A 624 5.41 -15.87 12.87
CA GLY A 624 4.85 -14.81 12.02
C GLY A 624 3.38 -15.11 11.66
N LEU A 625 2.80 -14.37 10.71
CA LEU A 625 1.47 -14.74 10.21
C LEU A 625 1.59 -15.84 9.15
N GLY A 626 1.38 -17.09 9.57
CA GLY A 626 1.34 -18.27 8.70
C GLY A 626 2.58 -19.17 8.74
N SER A 627 3.66 -18.75 9.41
CA SER A 627 4.93 -19.48 9.39
C SER A 627 5.82 -19.16 10.58
N ARG A 628 6.77 -20.06 10.86
CA ARG A 628 7.88 -19.79 11.79
C ARG A 628 8.68 -18.56 11.34
N LEU A 629 9.07 -17.75 12.33
CA LEU A 629 9.95 -16.59 12.21
C LEU A 629 11.27 -16.87 12.94
N VAL A 630 12.37 -16.87 12.22
CA VAL A 630 13.72 -17.05 12.75
C VAL A 630 14.19 -15.76 13.41
N MET A 631 14.64 -15.79 14.66
CA MET A 631 15.02 -14.59 15.43
C MET A 631 16.53 -14.47 15.68
N GLY A 632 17.34 -15.34 15.07
CA GLY A 632 18.80 -15.29 15.15
C GLY A 632 19.46 -15.79 13.87
N ASP A 633 20.66 -15.29 13.58
CA ASP A 633 21.45 -15.77 12.45
C ASP A 633 21.84 -17.24 12.65
N VAL A 634 21.82 -18.02 11.56
CA VAL A 634 22.18 -19.44 11.57
C VAL A 634 23.43 -19.73 10.72
N PRO A 635 24.17 -20.82 11.02
CA PRO A 635 25.42 -21.13 10.32
C PRO A 635 25.29 -21.40 8.81
N THR A 636 24.09 -21.67 8.30
CA THR A 636 23.86 -21.84 6.85
C THR A 636 23.80 -20.51 6.10
N GLY A 637 23.67 -19.38 6.80
CA GLY A 637 23.62 -18.05 6.24
C GLY A 637 22.28 -17.33 6.43
N LEU A 638 21.19 -18.02 6.82
CA LEU A 638 19.91 -17.34 7.09
C LEU A 638 20.09 -16.33 8.21
N ARG A 639 19.44 -15.18 8.04
CA ARG A 639 19.46 -14.08 8.98
C ARG A 639 18.24 -14.08 9.89
N ALA A 640 18.39 -13.44 11.04
CA ALA A 640 17.26 -13.07 11.86
C ALA A 640 16.21 -12.27 11.05
N GLY A 641 14.94 -12.55 11.27
CA GLY A 641 13.82 -12.03 10.50
C GLY A 641 13.36 -12.93 9.34
N THR A 642 14.00 -14.08 9.11
CA THR A 642 13.62 -15.00 8.03
C THR A 642 12.32 -15.74 8.35
N LEU A 643 11.37 -15.75 7.40
CA LEU A 643 10.25 -16.69 7.44
C LEU A 643 10.65 -18.02 6.80
N GLN A 644 10.28 -19.12 7.42
CA GLN A 644 10.59 -20.47 6.93
C GLN A 644 9.52 -21.46 7.33
N TRP A 645 9.16 -22.36 6.41
CA TRP A 645 8.38 -23.56 6.73
C TRP A 645 8.69 -24.71 5.79
N SER A 646 8.03 -25.85 6.03
CA SER A 646 8.32 -27.12 5.39
C SER A 646 7.05 -27.90 5.06
N GLY A 647 7.17 -28.83 4.12
CA GLY A 647 6.14 -29.80 3.75
C GLY A 647 6.62 -31.22 4.02
N LEU A 648 5.67 -32.11 4.36
CA LEU A 648 5.93 -33.46 4.84
C LEU A 648 6.91 -34.27 3.95
N PRO A 649 6.88 -34.21 2.61
CA PRO A 649 7.85 -34.91 1.75
C PRO A 649 9.26 -34.28 1.75
N ASN A 650 9.69 -33.72 2.87
CA ASN A 650 10.96 -33.01 3.09
C ASN A 650 11.16 -31.80 2.17
N LEU A 651 10.10 -31.03 1.93
CA LEU A 651 10.13 -29.74 1.23
C LEU A 651 10.60 -28.62 2.18
N LEU A 652 11.25 -27.57 1.69
CA LEU A 652 11.64 -26.44 2.53
C LEU A 652 11.62 -25.13 1.75
N TRP A 653 10.91 -24.12 2.23
CA TRP A 653 10.99 -22.76 1.69
C TRP A 653 11.49 -21.76 2.74
N THR A 654 12.14 -20.69 2.27
CA THR A 654 12.61 -19.58 3.10
C THR A 654 12.39 -18.24 2.39
N ILE A 655 12.13 -17.19 3.17
CA ILE A 655 12.11 -15.79 2.72
C ILE A 655 12.94 -14.96 3.70
N ASP A 656 14.16 -14.60 3.30
CA ASP A 656 15.08 -13.78 4.08
C ASP A 656 15.14 -12.37 3.48
N ARG A 657 14.33 -11.47 4.04
CA ARG A 657 14.30 -10.06 3.63
C ARG A 657 15.58 -9.29 3.96
N ALA A 658 16.31 -9.69 5.01
CA ALA A 658 17.55 -9.02 5.39
C ALA A 658 18.68 -9.36 4.41
N ALA A 659 18.72 -10.61 3.94
CA ALA A 659 19.63 -11.02 2.88
C ALA A 659 19.17 -10.59 1.49
N GLY A 660 17.86 -10.44 1.26
CA GLY A 660 17.29 -10.24 -0.07
C GLY A 660 17.22 -11.54 -0.87
N LEU A 661 16.98 -12.67 -0.21
CA LEU A 661 17.00 -14.00 -0.80
C LEU A 661 15.76 -14.81 -0.38
N CYS A 662 15.13 -15.49 -1.34
CA CYS A 662 14.13 -16.52 -1.07
C CYS A 662 14.53 -17.81 -1.76
N MET A 663 14.20 -18.96 -1.16
CA MET A 663 14.60 -20.28 -1.67
C MET A 663 13.48 -21.29 -1.52
N PHE A 664 13.44 -22.27 -2.42
CA PHE A 664 12.59 -23.45 -2.29
C PHE A 664 13.34 -24.72 -2.69
N TYR A 665 13.47 -25.65 -1.74
CA TYR A 665 13.99 -26.99 -1.94
C TYR A 665 12.83 -27.98 -1.97
N ALA A 666 12.78 -28.83 -2.99
CA ALA A 666 11.69 -29.80 -3.14
C ALA A 666 12.19 -31.24 -3.29
N SER A 667 11.57 -32.14 -2.54
CA SER A 667 11.66 -33.59 -2.67
C SER A 667 10.28 -34.23 -2.51
N ASN A 668 10.12 -35.47 -2.96
CA ASN A 668 8.98 -36.34 -2.68
C ASN A 668 9.48 -37.61 -1.96
N LEU A 669 10.09 -37.41 -0.79
CA LEU A 669 10.61 -38.50 0.05
C LEU A 669 9.94 -38.45 1.42
N ILE A 670 9.42 -39.58 1.88
CA ILE A 670 8.92 -39.82 3.24
C ILE A 670 9.79 -40.85 3.97
N PRO A 671 9.78 -40.92 5.31
CA PRO A 671 9.11 -40.03 6.27
C PRO A 671 9.72 -38.62 6.35
N PHE A 672 9.01 -37.71 7.00
CA PHE A 672 9.49 -36.35 7.26
C PHE A 672 10.68 -36.34 8.24
N GLY A 673 11.65 -35.46 7.99
CA GLY A 673 12.88 -35.36 8.78
C GLY A 673 13.99 -36.29 8.32
N ASP A 674 14.00 -36.73 7.05
CA ASP A 674 15.06 -37.60 6.53
C ASP A 674 16.44 -36.92 6.66
N VAL A 675 17.37 -37.59 7.35
CA VAL A 675 18.67 -37.02 7.73
C VAL A 675 19.51 -36.65 6.49
N LYS A 676 19.41 -37.40 5.40
CA LYS A 676 20.19 -37.12 4.17
C LYS A 676 19.61 -35.94 3.42
N ILE A 677 18.27 -35.84 3.34
CA ILE A 677 17.62 -34.65 2.78
C ILE A 677 17.92 -33.42 3.64
N HIS A 678 17.93 -33.56 4.96
CA HIS A 678 18.32 -32.49 5.87
C HIS A 678 19.73 -31.95 5.58
N GLU A 679 20.72 -32.84 5.41
CA GLU A 679 22.08 -32.45 5.01
C GLU A 679 22.11 -31.72 3.65
N HIS A 680 21.33 -32.21 2.66
CA HIS A 680 21.21 -31.55 1.36
C HIS A 680 20.56 -30.16 1.43
N GLN A 681 19.54 -29.98 2.27
CA GLN A 681 18.92 -28.68 2.48
C GLN A 681 19.91 -27.68 3.07
N GLN A 682 20.73 -28.08 4.06
CA GLN A 682 21.77 -27.21 4.63
C GLN A 682 22.85 -26.85 3.61
N LEU A 683 23.27 -27.80 2.78
CA LEU A 683 24.22 -27.56 1.71
C LEU A 683 23.65 -26.60 0.66
N PHE A 684 22.39 -26.79 0.28
CA PHE A 684 21.69 -25.92 -0.64
C PHE A 684 21.62 -24.48 -0.12
N GLU A 685 21.21 -24.27 1.12
CA GLU A 685 21.19 -22.94 1.73
C GLU A 685 22.57 -22.28 1.75
N LYS A 686 23.59 -22.97 2.29
CA LYS A 686 24.97 -22.47 2.33
C LYS A 686 25.47 -22.04 0.96
N GLU A 687 25.19 -22.86 -0.05
CA GLU A 687 25.60 -22.59 -1.42
C GLU A 687 24.86 -21.38 -2.00
N MET A 688 23.56 -21.23 -1.75
CA MET A 688 22.79 -20.07 -2.25
C MET A 688 23.26 -18.77 -1.59
N TYR A 689 23.48 -18.76 -0.28
CA TYR A 689 24.03 -17.60 0.43
C TYR A 689 25.44 -17.24 -0.05
N SER A 690 26.28 -18.24 -0.29
CA SER A 690 27.63 -18.04 -0.84
C SER A 690 27.58 -17.41 -2.24
N ARG A 691 26.79 -17.98 -3.17
CA ARG A 691 26.61 -17.47 -4.53
C ARG A 691 26.04 -16.05 -4.54
N PHE A 692 25.01 -15.80 -3.74
CA PHE A 692 24.39 -14.49 -3.65
C PHE A 692 25.35 -13.44 -3.07
N GLY A 693 26.11 -13.79 -2.03
CA GLY A 693 27.15 -12.94 -1.45
C GLY A 693 28.25 -12.57 -2.45
N GLN A 694 28.75 -13.53 -3.21
CA GLN A 694 29.74 -13.28 -4.28
C GLN A 694 29.20 -12.35 -5.37
N LYS A 695 27.94 -12.56 -5.79
CA LYS A 695 27.28 -11.70 -6.77
C LYS A 695 27.10 -10.27 -6.26
N LYS A 696 26.67 -10.10 -5.00
CA LYS A 696 26.54 -8.77 -4.36
C LYS A 696 27.89 -8.04 -4.25
N ALA A 697 29.00 -8.76 -4.10
CA ALA A 697 30.34 -8.17 -4.08
C ALA A 697 30.87 -7.80 -5.47
N ALA A 698 30.27 -8.35 -6.54
CA ALA A 698 30.65 -8.09 -7.93
C ALA A 698 29.82 -6.96 -8.60
N LEU A 699 28.69 -6.60 -7.99
CA LEU A 699 27.88 -5.41 -8.31
C LEU A 699 28.39 -4.20 -7.53
#